data_AF-A0A6J3EK86-F1
#
_entry.id   AF-A0A6J3EK86-F1
#
_cell.length_a   1.000
_cell.length_b   1.000
_cell.length_c   1.000
_cell.angle_alpha   90.00
_cell.angle_beta   90.00
_cell.angle_gamma   90.00
#
_symmetry.space_group_name_H-M   'P 1'
#
loop_
_entity.id
_entity.type
_entity.pdbx_description
1 polymer ?
#
loop_
_entity_poly.entity_id
_entity_poly.type
_entity_poly.pdbx_seq_one_letter_code
_entity_poly.pdbx_strand_id
1 'polypeptide(L)'
;MESCSSNASTKDFFLVGFPALQDFQTPLFFVFLLFYLLILVGNAIITTVVVVDRTLHKPMYFFLLNLSVLDVLFTTTTIPKMLAMFLANAKTISFRGCFLQMYSFHGLTVTEALILVVMAYDRYEAICNPLHYAARMTRRANAALAAGAWITALLVPVPVIAQTSRLAFGEAARVRHCFCDHLAVVQAACSDFRADFQNFLGFSIAMTVSVIPLLLVTLSYVRIILSVLKISSKEGRAKAFSTCTSHLLVVGTYYSSIAVAYVSYRADIPVDVHVMSNVVFCILTPLLNPIIYTLRNKEVKSAEDKAYLIMAEGNYHVVHLTQAKNLVAKDLPVFTYGTEGELITEFPYVQDDCFYQGFVEGSPGSIVSVSTCFGISGVLQFGDLRYEIQPVENSSSFQHLIFRKALAEGSPPLCQVPREHQDLDTRGEIANGSRKILVIEEVPGLQSLPVPTRYLELALVANQELFKANSYNETLMLHLLISISNLLNTVYKRMKLQIVISAVEMWTKGDQVTATHSLDQTLQVFTSWCQKDAAVRIEYDHVELLLGQYYAERGFTWKGMMCQPNSVGVVSFSGQDTISNVMTLAHEIGHSLGFDHDDARQFYDQFCNCNCTHRGCIMRSSPGSCLAFSNCTMREYYDEVIKKNKPCLFNIPSLKPFLFELCGNGVLEKGEECDCGSDEFQPAGKICREYRSTCDLPEFCNGSSAICPEDVFKQDGTPCGDNDRCYEGQCHSHEAQCKALFGKAAQRAPLSCFREVNIRGDRCGNCGWNGTYYTKCREENILCGRVQCANIKRVPVRQDGETVVQTTVNNELCWGLEFHLPLDTPDEGSVKDGTSCGRNKICINRTCVSAAFLNSDCTEKQCNGKGVCNNKKNCHCDFGWAPPDCKQEGFGGSVDSGPPPSYYWGTVKNMGKASGTLFLLFLVLGILVYKRAEIMDYIRRWQLRRQEKRRETTPSLKEESLAEGDRSPTD
;
A
#
# COMPACT_ATOMS: atom_id res chain seq x y z
N MET A 1 -18.06 -10.68 -45.78
CA MET A 1 -18.60 -9.31 -45.70
C MET A 1 -19.96 -9.41 -45.01
N GLU A 2 -20.00 -9.21 -43.69
CA GLU A 2 -21.27 -9.11 -42.97
C GLU A 2 -21.96 -7.78 -43.31
N SER A 3 -23.27 -7.78 -43.55
CA SER A 3 -23.98 -6.57 -43.98
C SER A 3 -24.17 -5.60 -42.80
N CYS A 4 -23.62 -4.39 -42.91
CA CYS A 4 -23.84 -3.31 -41.94
C CYS A 4 -25.17 -2.60 -42.23
N SER A 5 -26.06 -2.50 -41.24
CA SER A 5 -27.37 -1.84 -41.37
C SER A 5 -27.67 -0.90 -40.21
N SER A 6 -28.22 0.28 -40.54
CA SER A 6 -28.59 1.36 -39.61
C SER A 6 -29.93 1.16 -38.89
N ASN A 7 -30.74 0.15 -39.27
CA ASN A 7 -31.97 -0.19 -38.55
C ASN A 7 -31.63 -0.99 -37.28
N ALA A 8 -31.40 -0.26 -36.17
CA ALA A 8 -30.79 -0.78 -34.95
C ALA A 8 -31.78 -1.13 -33.81
N SER A 9 -33.09 -0.88 -33.96
CA SER A 9 -34.04 -0.94 -32.83
C SER A 9 -34.44 -2.33 -32.34
N THR A 10 -34.03 -3.40 -33.03
CA THR A 10 -34.38 -4.82 -32.73
C THR A 10 -33.16 -5.73 -32.58
N LYS A 11 -31.94 -5.19 -32.43
CA LYS A 11 -30.70 -5.97 -32.34
C LYS A 11 -30.33 -6.28 -30.88
N ASP A 12 -29.78 -7.46 -30.63
CA ASP A 12 -29.17 -7.83 -29.34
C ASP A 12 -27.64 -7.72 -29.43
N PHE A 13 -27.02 -7.19 -28.37
CA PHE A 13 -25.57 -7.16 -28.24
C PHE A 13 -25.09 -8.39 -27.47
N PHE A 14 -23.97 -8.94 -27.91
CA PHE A 14 -23.33 -10.08 -27.25
C PHE A 14 -22.12 -9.59 -26.42
N LEU A 15 -22.22 -9.70 -25.09
CA LEU A 15 -21.14 -9.39 -24.16
C LEU A 15 -20.18 -10.59 -24.08
N VAL A 16 -18.90 -10.35 -24.33
CA VAL A 16 -17.88 -11.42 -24.35
C VAL A 16 -17.41 -11.79 -22.93
N GLY A 17 -17.35 -10.83 -22.01
CA GLY A 17 -16.87 -11.06 -20.64
C GLY A 17 -15.34 -11.12 -20.54
N PHE A 18 -14.82 -12.15 -19.83
CA PHE A 18 -13.39 -12.45 -19.69
C PHE A 18 -13.02 -13.64 -20.59
N PRO A 19 -12.45 -13.42 -21.80
CA PRO A 19 -12.06 -14.50 -22.70
C PRO A 19 -11.15 -15.55 -22.06
N ALA A 20 -10.16 -15.14 -21.25
CA ALA A 20 -9.16 -16.04 -20.66
C ALA A 20 -9.65 -16.77 -19.39
N LEU A 21 -10.79 -16.38 -18.81
CA LEU A 21 -11.29 -16.91 -17.54
C LEU A 21 -12.64 -17.63 -17.68
N GLN A 22 -12.92 -18.19 -18.85
CA GLN A 22 -14.19 -18.89 -19.11
C GLN A 22 -14.35 -20.14 -18.22
N ASP A 23 -13.26 -20.83 -17.89
CA ASP A 23 -13.29 -22.03 -17.03
C ASP A 23 -13.45 -21.69 -15.53
N PHE A 24 -13.19 -20.44 -15.15
CA PHE A 24 -13.26 -19.96 -13.76
C PHE A 24 -14.51 -19.12 -13.46
N GLN A 25 -15.54 -19.19 -14.30
CA GLN A 25 -16.76 -18.38 -14.12
C GLN A 25 -17.47 -18.64 -12.78
N THR A 26 -17.51 -19.88 -12.31
CA THR A 26 -18.17 -20.25 -11.05
C THR A 26 -17.43 -19.68 -9.81
N PRO A 27 -16.09 -19.83 -9.66
CA PRO A 27 -15.34 -19.13 -8.63
C PRO A 27 -15.50 -17.59 -8.70
N LEU A 28 -15.41 -17.01 -9.90
CA LEU A 28 -15.53 -15.56 -10.09
C LEU A 28 -16.93 -15.06 -9.68
N PHE A 29 -17.98 -15.84 -9.92
CA PHE A 29 -19.33 -15.53 -9.45
C PHE A 29 -19.36 -15.33 -7.94
N PHE A 30 -18.81 -16.26 -7.15
CA PHE A 30 -18.82 -16.15 -5.69
C PHE A 30 -17.99 -14.97 -5.18
N VAL A 31 -16.82 -14.71 -5.78
CA VAL A 31 -15.96 -13.59 -5.40
C VAL A 31 -16.65 -12.24 -5.68
N PHE A 32 -17.17 -12.04 -6.89
CA PHE A 32 -17.83 -10.79 -7.24
C PHE A 32 -19.20 -10.63 -6.55
N LEU A 33 -19.88 -11.73 -6.23
CA LEU A 33 -21.09 -11.70 -5.39
C LEU A 33 -20.76 -11.23 -3.97
N LEU A 34 -19.68 -11.74 -3.37
CA LEU A 34 -19.23 -11.30 -2.05
C LEU A 34 -18.92 -9.80 -2.06
N PHE A 35 -18.15 -9.31 -3.03
CA PHE A 35 -17.87 -7.87 -3.14
C PHE A 35 -19.13 -7.04 -3.32
N TYR A 36 -20.06 -7.49 -4.15
CA TYR A 36 -21.34 -6.81 -4.34
C TYR A 36 -22.14 -6.72 -3.02
N LEU A 37 -22.25 -7.82 -2.28
CA LEU A 37 -22.94 -7.85 -1.00
C LEU A 37 -22.28 -6.95 0.04
N LEU A 38 -20.94 -6.96 0.13
CA LEU A 38 -20.20 -6.07 1.04
C LEU A 38 -20.43 -4.59 0.72
N ILE A 39 -20.45 -4.22 -0.57
CA ILE A 39 -20.72 -2.84 -1.00
C ILE A 39 -22.14 -2.43 -0.62
N LEU A 40 -23.13 -3.29 -0.89
CA LEU A 40 -24.53 -3.03 -0.54
C LEU A 40 -24.70 -2.85 0.96
N VAL A 41 -24.19 -3.79 1.76
CA VAL A 41 -24.30 -3.77 3.23
C VAL A 41 -23.56 -2.56 3.80
N GLY A 42 -22.31 -2.32 3.40
CA GLY A 42 -21.49 -1.22 3.91
C GLY A 42 -22.11 0.15 3.65
N ASN A 43 -22.59 0.39 2.43
CA ASN A 43 -23.20 1.68 2.07
C ASN A 43 -24.64 1.82 2.58
N ALA A 44 -25.39 0.72 2.74
CA ALA A 44 -26.68 0.74 3.42
C ALA A 44 -26.55 1.07 4.92
N ILE A 45 -25.50 0.56 5.58
CA ILE A 45 -25.19 0.89 6.99
C ILE A 45 -24.89 2.39 7.12
N ILE A 46 -24.02 2.97 6.30
CA ILE A 46 -23.72 4.41 6.33
C ILE A 46 -24.99 5.22 6.12
N THR A 47 -25.78 4.87 5.11
CA THR A 47 -27.06 5.53 4.81
C THR A 47 -28.00 5.49 6.01
N THR A 48 -28.16 4.32 6.64
CA THR A 48 -29.03 4.12 7.80
C THR A 48 -28.54 4.91 9.00
N VAL A 49 -27.26 4.82 9.33
CA VAL A 49 -26.65 5.51 10.48
C VAL A 49 -26.79 7.03 10.35
N VAL A 50 -26.50 7.59 9.17
CA VAL A 50 -26.60 9.04 8.93
C VAL A 50 -28.05 9.53 8.98
N VAL A 51 -29.02 8.72 8.54
CA VAL A 51 -30.45 9.07 8.56
C VAL A 51 -31.06 8.94 9.96
N VAL A 52 -30.66 7.92 10.72
CA VAL A 52 -31.20 7.64 12.06
C VAL A 52 -30.59 8.57 13.10
N ASP A 53 -29.27 8.79 13.08
CA ASP A 53 -28.58 9.59 14.07
C ASP A 53 -28.61 11.08 13.72
N ARG A 54 -29.42 11.83 14.46
CA ARG A 54 -29.55 13.29 14.27
C ARG A 54 -28.25 14.06 14.56
N THR A 55 -27.33 13.51 15.35
CA THR A 55 -26.04 14.14 15.67
C THR A 55 -25.11 14.18 14.46
N LEU A 56 -25.33 13.28 13.49
CA LEU A 56 -24.59 13.18 12.24
C LEU A 56 -25.15 14.07 11.13
N HIS A 57 -26.25 14.81 11.35
CA HIS A 57 -26.82 15.74 10.34
C HIS A 57 -25.98 17.02 10.13
N LYS A 58 -24.67 16.87 9.92
CA LYS A 58 -23.70 17.90 9.53
C LYS A 58 -23.47 17.86 8.01
N PRO A 59 -23.04 18.96 7.36
CA PRO A 59 -22.83 19.03 5.90
C PRO A 59 -21.98 17.88 5.31
N MET A 60 -20.91 17.50 6.00
CA MET A 60 -20.05 16.38 5.59
C MET A 60 -20.80 15.08 5.38
N TYR A 61 -21.60 14.67 6.36
CA TYR A 61 -22.32 13.40 6.34
C TYR A 61 -23.51 13.44 5.36
N PHE A 62 -24.06 14.62 5.08
CA PHE A 62 -25.04 14.80 4.00
C PHE A 62 -24.44 14.47 2.63
N PHE A 63 -23.19 14.88 2.35
CA PHE A 63 -22.53 14.51 1.10
C PHE A 63 -22.07 13.04 1.11
N LEU A 64 -21.68 12.51 2.27
CA LEU A 64 -21.40 11.07 2.43
C LEU A 64 -22.63 10.21 2.14
N LEU A 65 -23.82 10.63 2.58
CA LEU A 65 -25.09 9.97 2.25
C LEU A 65 -25.34 9.92 0.74
N ASN A 66 -25.08 11.03 0.02
CA ASN A 66 -25.20 11.07 -1.44
C ASN A 66 -24.19 10.13 -2.11
N LEU A 67 -22.95 10.07 -1.61
CA LEU A 67 -21.91 9.18 -2.10
C LEU A 67 -22.27 7.70 -1.89
N SER A 68 -22.78 7.32 -0.71
CA SER A 68 -23.21 5.94 -0.43
C SER A 68 -24.41 5.50 -1.28
N VAL A 69 -25.38 6.39 -1.52
CA VAL A 69 -26.49 6.10 -2.45
C VAL A 69 -25.97 5.93 -3.88
N LEU A 70 -25.04 6.77 -4.30
CA LEU A 70 -24.40 6.68 -5.61
C LEU A 70 -23.65 5.36 -5.78
N ASP A 71 -22.86 4.94 -4.79
CA ASP A 71 -22.08 3.70 -4.80
C ASP A 71 -22.96 2.46 -5.00
N VAL A 72 -24.13 2.43 -4.34
CA VAL A 72 -25.13 1.37 -4.52
C VAL A 72 -25.72 1.38 -5.93
N LEU A 73 -26.08 2.55 -6.46
CA LEU A 73 -26.63 2.67 -7.82
C LEU A 73 -25.60 2.31 -8.89
N PHE A 74 -24.35 2.71 -8.69
CA PHE A 74 -23.25 2.50 -9.63
C PHE A 74 -22.93 1.02 -9.78
N THR A 75 -22.75 0.33 -8.65
CA THR A 75 -22.45 -1.11 -8.63
C THR A 75 -23.64 -1.97 -9.05
N THR A 76 -24.87 -1.58 -8.72
CA THR A 76 -26.09 -2.27 -9.17
C THR A 76 -26.33 -2.14 -10.67
N THR A 77 -25.81 -1.09 -11.31
CA THR A 77 -25.90 -0.92 -12.78
C THR A 77 -25.01 -1.91 -13.54
N THR A 78 -23.86 -2.28 -12.98
CA THR A 78 -22.83 -3.07 -13.68
C THR A 78 -22.74 -4.53 -13.21
N ILE A 79 -22.64 -4.76 -11.91
CA ILE A 79 -22.29 -6.07 -11.32
C ILE A 79 -23.38 -7.14 -11.51
N PRO A 80 -24.70 -6.87 -11.35
CA PRO A 80 -25.72 -7.90 -11.52
C PRO A 80 -25.73 -8.52 -12.93
N LYS A 81 -25.49 -7.71 -13.97
CA LYS A 81 -25.40 -8.22 -15.35
C LYS A 81 -24.19 -9.14 -15.49
N MET A 82 -23.05 -8.76 -14.93
CA MET A 82 -21.84 -9.56 -14.93
C MET A 82 -22.03 -10.91 -14.19
N LEU A 83 -22.67 -10.89 -13.01
CA LEU A 83 -22.98 -12.11 -12.26
C LEU A 83 -23.94 -13.04 -13.02
N ALA A 84 -24.94 -12.48 -13.71
CA ALA A 84 -25.85 -13.26 -14.55
C ALA A 84 -25.14 -13.94 -15.73
N MET A 85 -24.08 -13.33 -16.27
CA MET A 85 -23.26 -13.99 -17.29
C MET A 85 -22.49 -15.18 -16.72
N PHE A 86 -21.95 -15.07 -15.51
CA PHE A 86 -21.17 -16.17 -14.89
C PHE A 86 -22.03 -17.35 -14.46
N LEU A 87 -23.23 -17.09 -13.92
CA LEU A 87 -24.09 -18.15 -13.39
C LEU A 87 -24.99 -18.79 -14.46
N ALA A 88 -25.57 -17.97 -15.34
CA ALA A 88 -26.62 -18.40 -16.28
C ALA A 88 -26.19 -18.30 -17.75
N ASN A 89 -24.91 -18.03 -18.03
CA ASN A 89 -24.38 -17.79 -19.37
C ASN A 89 -25.20 -16.75 -20.17
N ALA A 90 -25.82 -15.79 -19.46
CA ALA A 90 -26.73 -14.80 -20.02
C ALA A 90 -25.96 -13.64 -20.70
N LYS A 91 -25.25 -13.94 -21.79
CA LYS A 91 -24.32 -13.03 -22.50
C LYS A 91 -25.01 -11.99 -23.39
N THR A 92 -26.32 -12.10 -23.64
CA THR A 92 -27.06 -11.16 -24.49
C THR A 92 -27.63 -9.98 -23.70
N ILE A 93 -27.57 -8.77 -24.25
CA ILE A 93 -28.23 -7.57 -23.72
C ILE A 93 -28.95 -6.84 -24.85
N SER A 94 -30.19 -6.41 -24.61
CA SER A 94 -30.95 -5.68 -25.62
C SER A 94 -30.28 -4.36 -25.96
N PHE A 95 -30.44 -3.90 -27.21
CA PHE A 95 -29.94 -2.59 -27.65
C PHE A 95 -30.27 -1.48 -26.63
N ARG A 96 -31.55 -1.34 -26.26
CA ARG A 96 -32.01 -0.32 -25.30
C ARG A 96 -31.40 -0.51 -23.90
N GLY A 97 -31.28 -1.76 -23.44
CA GLY A 97 -30.67 -2.07 -22.15
C GLY A 97 -29.20 -1.69 -22.10
N CYS A 98 -28.46 -1.90 -23.19
CA CYS A 98 -27.05 -1.55 -23.32
C CYS A 98 -26.82 -0.04 -23.23
N PHE A 99 -27.57 0.77 -23.99
CA PHE A 99 -27.46 2.23 -23.94
C PHE A 99 -27.94 2.83 -22.61
N LEU A 100 -28.94 2.22 -21.96
CA LEU A 100 -29.37 2.62 -20.62
C LEU A 100 -28.29 2.31 -19.57
N GLN A 101 -27.67 1.13 -19.63
CA GLN A 101 -26.56 0.75 -18.75
C GLN A 101 -25.38 1.70 -18.92
N MET A 102 -25.02 2.02 -20.16
CA MET A 102 -23.95 2.98 -20.49
C MET A 102 -24.27 4.40 -19.98
N TYR A 103 -25.52 4.86 -20.10
CA TYR A 103 -25.97 6.15 -19.59
C TYR A 103 -25.85 6.25 -18.07
N SER A 104 -26.39 5.25 -17.37
CA SER A 104 -26.32 5.19 -15.92
C SER A 104 -24.87 5.10 -15.44
N PHE A 105 -24.04 4.27 -16.07
CA PHE A 105 -22.62 4.13 -15.73
C PHE A 105 -21.88 5.47 -15.81
N HIS A 106 -21.88 6.13 -16.97
CA HIS A 106 -21.16 7.40 -17.13
C HIS A 106 -21.78 8.55 -16.32
N GLY A 107 -23.11 8.62 -16.20
CA GLY A 107 -23.78 9.63 -15.38
C GLY A 107 -23.40 9.53 -13.90
N LEU A 108 -23.32 8.31 -13.36
CA LEU A 108 -22.94 8.07 -11.97
C LEU A 108 -21.45 8.33 -11.74
N THR A 109 -20.57 7.94 -12.66
CA THR A 109 -19.13 8.29 -12.60
C THR A 109 -18.90 9.81 -12.55
N VAL A 110 -19.58 10.59 -13.41
CA VAL A 110 -19.45 12.06 -13.38
C VAL A 110 -20.05 12.64 -12.09
N THR A 111 -21.12 12.04 -11.57
CA THR A 111 -21.73 12.48 -10.31
C THR A 111 -20.76 12.29 -9.15
N GLU A 112 -20.06 11.15 -9.09
CA GLU A 112 -19.07 10.85 -8.05
C GLU A 112 -17.95 11.90 -8.05
N ALA A 113 -17.38 12.18 -9.21
CA ALA A 113 -16.33 13.20 -9.37
C ALA A 113 -16.79 14.59 -8.88
N LEU A 114 -18.04 14.99 -9.19
CA LEU A 114 -18.58 16.28 -8.76
C LEU A 114 -18.91 16.31 -7.25
N ILE A 115 -19.39 15.22 -6.67
CA ILE A 115 -19.62 15.11 -5.22
C ILE A 115 -18.28 15.22 -4.47
N LEU A 116 -17.20 14.60 -4.96
CA LEU A 116 -15.86 14.75 -4.39
C LEU A 116 -15.35 16.22 -4.45
N VAL A 117 -15.68 16.97 -5.50
CA VAL A 117 -15.40 18.43 -5.56
C VAL A 117 -16.17 19.18 -4.49
N VAL A 118 -17.45 18.88 -4.31
CA VAL A 118 -18.29 19.53 -3.29
C VAL A 118 -17.81 19.20 -1.88
N MET A 119 -17.36 17.96 -1.64
CA MET A 119 -16.75 17.56 -0.38
C MET A 119 -15.41 18.27 -0.14
N ALA A 120 -14.58 18.45 -1.17
CA ALA A 120 -13.37 19.28 -1.07
C ALA A 120 -13.69 20.74 -0.73
N TYR A 121 -14.77 21.29 -1.30
CA TYR A 121 -15.24 22.65 -1.02
C TYR A 121 -15.75 22.79 0.43
N ASP A 122 -16.49 21.80 0.95
CA ASP A 122 -16.88 21.76 2.37
C ASP A 122 -15.65 21.79 3.30
N ARG A 123 -14.63 20.97 3.02
CA ARG A 123 -13.36 20.99 3.78
C ARG A 123 -12.66 22.34 3.70
N TYR A 124 -12.65 22.96 2.52
CA TYR A 124 -12.07 24.28 2.30
C TYR A 124 -12.75 25.35 3.14
N GLU A 125 -14.09 25.47 3.12
CA GLU A 125 -14.79 26.47 3.92
C GLU A 125 -14.63 26.21 5.42
N ALA A 126 -14.62 24.93 5.86
CA ALA A 126 -14.45 24.57 7.26
C ALA A 126 -13.08 24.98 7.83
N ILE A 127 -12.00 24.85 7.05
CA ILE A 127 -10.62 25.10 7.51
C ILE A 127 -10.15 26.51 7.18
N CYS A 128 -10.42 27.01 5.97
CA CYS A 128 -9.93 28.31 5.51
C CYS A 128 -10.82 29.47 6.01
N ASN A 129 -12.12 29.25 6.23
CA ASN A 129 -13.09 30.30 6.61
C ASN A 129 -14.00 29.87 7.79
N PRO A 130 -13.46 29.47 8.96
CA PRO A 130 -14.23 28.85 10.04
C PRO A 130 -15.38 29.73 10.58
N LEU A 131 -15.20 31.05 10.63
CA LEU A 131 -16.22 31.99 11.11
C LEU A 131 -17.40 32.17 10.14
N HIS A 132 -17.21 31.89 8.85
CA HIS A 132 -18.26 32.03 7.84
C HIS A 132 -18.86 30.67 7.43
N TYR A 133 -18.28 29.56 7.90
CA TYR A 133 -18.71 28.20 7.56
C TYR A 133 -20.20 27.97 7.82
N ALA A 134 -20.69 28.29 9.03
CA ALA A 134 -22.08 28.09 9.42
C ALA A 134 -23.09 28.93 8.59
N ALA A 135 -22.65 30.10 8.09
CA ALA A 135 -23.47 30.97 7.26
C ALA A 135 -23.49 30.55 5.78
N ARG A 136 -22.42 29.91 5.29
CA ARG A 136 -22.28 29.48 3.88
C ARG A 136 -22.79 28.06 3.64
N MET A 137 -22.47 27.11 4.52
CA MET A 137 -22.82 25.69 4.39
C MET A 137 -24.18 25.36 5.04
N THR A 138 -25.21 26.12 4.67
CA THR A 138 -26.58 25.90 5.17
C THR A 138 -27.22 24.67 4.51
N ARG A 139 -28.26 24.09 5.13
CA ARG A 139 -29.01 22.94 4.54
C ARG A 139 -29.50 23.21 3.11
N ARG A 140 -29.97 24.43 2.82
CA ARG A 140 -30.43 24.83 1.48
C ARG A 140 -29.27 24.92 0.48
N ALA A 141 -28.13 25.45 0.91
CA ALA A 141 -26.93 25.52 0.07
C ALA A 141 -26.39 24.12 -0.25
N ASN A 142 -26.30 23.23 0.75
CA ASN A 142 -25.82 21.86 0.58
C ASN A 142 -26.73 21.06 -0.36
N ALA A 143 -28.06 21.19 -0.20
CA ALA A 143 -29.02 20.57 -1.10
C ALA A 143 -28.90 21.10 -2.54
N ALA A 144 -28.69 22.41 -2.72
CA ALA A 144 -28.48 23.00 -4.04
C ALA A 144 -27.17 22.55 -4.70
N LEU A 145 -26.09 22.39 -3.91
CA LEU A 145 -24.80 21.88 -4.40
C LEU A 145 -24.92 20.41 -4.84
N ALA A 146 -25.56 19.56 -4.03
CA ALA A 146 -25.81 18.16 -4.39
C ALA A 146 -26.71 18.05 -5.62
N ALA A 147 -27.84 18.78 -5.66
CA ALA A 147 -28.73 18.80 -6.82
C ALA A 147 -28.02 19.29 -8.09
N GLY A 148 -27.17 20.32 -7.97
CA GLY A 148 -26.34 20.81 -9.07
C GLY A 148 -25.38 19.75 -9.61
N ALA A 149 -24.74 18.97 -8.72
CA ALA A 149 -23.86 17.87 -9.11
C ALA A 149 -24.62 16.78 -9.88
N TRP A 150 -25.74 16.29 -9.33
CA TRP A 150 -26.58 15.28 -9.99
C TRP A 150 -27.12 15.75 -11.35
N ILE A 151 -27.73 16.93 -11.42
CA ILE A 151 -28.31 17.45 -12.67
C ILE A 151 -27.23 17.62 -13.74
N THR A 152 -26.09 18.22 -13.38
CA THR A 152 -25.00 18.43 -14.33
C THR A 152 -24.47 17.10 -14.84
N ALA A 153 -24.20 16.15 -13.93
CA ALA A 153 -23.66 14.85 -14.28
C ALA A 153 -24.59 13.99 -15.14
N LEU A 154 -25.90 14.06 -14.92
CA LEU A 154 -26.90 13.32 -15.70
C LEU A 154 -27.16 13.92 -17.09
N LEU A 155 -26.84 15.20 -17.30
CA LEU A 155 -26.98 15.86 -18.60
C LEU A 155 -25.76 15.65 -19.52
N VAL A 156 -24.56 15.59 -18.95
CA VAL A 156 -23.29 15.46 -19.68
C VAL A 156 -23.23 14.26 -20.65
N PRO A 157 -23.63 13.02 -20.27
CA PRO A 157 -23.51 11.87 -21.16
C PRO A 157 -24.60 11.80 -22.25
N VAL A 158 -25.70 12.56 -22.13
CA VAL A 158 -26.86 12.47 -23.05
C VAL A 158 -26.47 12.66 -24.53
N PRO A 159 -25.70 13.71 -24.93
CA PRO A 159 -25.40 13.95 -26.33
C PRO A 159 -24.53 12.85 -26.95
N VAL A 160 -23.56 12.34 -26.20
CA VAL A 160 -22.62 11.31 -26.65
C VAL A 160 -23.37 10.00 -26.89
N ILE A 161 -24.15 9.57 -25.91
CA ILE A 161 -24.90 8.31 -25.97
C ILE A 161 -25.98 8.36 -27.07
N ALA A 162 -26.64 9.50 -27.23
CA ALA A 162 -27.59 9.71 -28.32
C ALA A 162 -26.94 9.67 -29.72
N GLN A 163 -25.65 10.00 -29.84
CA GLN A 163 -24.92 9.89 -31.09
C GLN A 163 -24.35 8.49 -31.31
N THR A 164 -23.83 7.84 -30.27
CA THR A 164 -23.33 6.45 -30.32
C THR A 164 -24.43 5.46 -30.67
N SER A 165 -25.67 5.69 -30.20
CA SER A 165 -26.83 4.88 -30.58
C SER A 165 -27.25 5.00 -32.05
N ARG A 166 -26.69 5.96 -32.80
CA ARG A 166 -26.92 6.12 -34.25
C ARG A 166 -25.84 5.47 -35.12
N LEU A 167 -24.85 4.80 -34.52
CA LEU A 167 -23.82 4.07 -35.26
C LEU A 167 -24.40 2.81 -35.93
N ALA A 168 -23.76 2.38 -37.02
CA ALA A 168 -24.11 1.15 -37.70
C ALA A 168 -23.45 -0.04 -37.00
N PHE A 169 -24.23 -1.08 -36.72
CA PHE A 169 -23.77 -2.31 -36.07
C PHE A 169 -24.10 -3.52 -36.95
N GLY A 170 -23.24 -4.54 -36.91
CA GLY A 170 -23.49 -5.84 -37.56
C GLY A 170 -24.68 -6.59 -36.96
N GLU A 171 -25.05 -7.74 -37.52
CA GLU A 171 -26.16 -8.57 -37.00
C GLU A 171 -25.82 -9.22 -35.65
N ALA A 172 -24.55 -9.54 -35.40
CA ALA A 172 -24.05 -10.10 -34.15
C ALA A 172 -22.93 -9.22 -33.56
N ALA A 173 -23.27 -7.99 -33.16
CA ALA A 173 -22.29 -7.06 -32.60
C ALA A 173 -21.75 -7.56 -31.24
N ARG A 174 -20.46 -7.91 -31.21
CA ARG A 174 -19.74 -8.43 -30.03
C ARG A 174 -19.07 -7.30 -29.28
N VAL A 175 -19.55 -7.02 -28.08
CA VAL A 175 -18.94 -6.04 -27.16
C VAL A 175 -17.96 -6.80 -26.26
N ARG A 176 -16.67 -6.53 -26.42
CA ARG A 176 -15.57 -7.16 -25.65
C ARG A 176 -15.46 -6.60 -24.23
N HIS A 177 -16.52 -6.76 -23.44
CA HIS A 177 -16.60 -6.28 -22.07
C HIS A 177 -17.65 -7.06 -21.26
N CYS A 178 -17.67 -6.90 -19.94
CA CYS A 178 -18.69 -7.49 -19.04
C CYS A 178 -19.99 -6.68 -18.93
N PHE A 179 -20.00 -5.47 -19.47
CA PHE A 179 -21.12 -4.54 -19.46
C PHE A 179 -20.91 -3.51 -20.57
N CYS A 180 -21.93 -2.73 -20.90
CA CYS A 180 -21.87 -1.76 -21.99
C CYS A 180 -21.07 -0.51 -21.62
N ASP A 181 -19.75 -0.59 -21.77
CA ASP A 181 -18.84 0.55 -21.75
C ASP A 181 -18.85 1.28 -23.10
N HIS A 182 -18.77 2.62 -23.08
CA HIS A 182 -18.81 3.44 -24.29
C HIS A 182 -17.76 3.05 -25.32
N LEU A 183 -16.52 2.81 -24.88
CA LEU A 183 -15.43 2.58 -25.79
C LEU A 183 -15.49 1.16 -26.40
N ALA A 184 -15.87 0.17 -25.59
CA ALA A 184 -16.15 -1.18 -26.07
C ALA A 184 -17.34 -1.25 -27.05
N VAL A 185 -18.39 -0.45 -26.83
CA VAL A 185 -19.55 -0.37 -27.74
C VAL A 185 -19.19 0.33 -29.05
N VAL A 186 -18.42 1.42 -29.00
CA VAL A 186 -17.94 2.11 -30.22
C VAL A 186 -17.03 1.20 -31.05
N GLN A 187 -16.15 0.40 -30.42
CA GLN A 187 -15.31 -0.57 -31.13
C GLN A 187 -16.10 -1.75 -31.72
N ALA A 188 -17.28 -2.06 -31.20
CA ALA A 188 -18.16 -3.08 -31.74
C ALA A 188 -18.99 -2.59 -32.95
N ALA A 189 -18.97 -1.29 -33.26
CA ALA A 189 -19.61 -0.72 -34.43
C ALA A 189 -18.84 -1.05 -35.72
N CYS A 190 -19.53 -0.98 -36.87
CA CYS A 190 -18.86 -1.09 -38.17
C CYS A 190 -17.81 0.03 -38.31
N SER A 191 -16.63 -0.31 -38.85
CA SER A 191 -15.49 0.60 -38.98
C SER A 191 -15.79 1.70 -40.02
N ASP A 192 -16.36 2.81 -39.54
CA ASP A 192 -16.66 4.01 -40.32
C ASP A 192 -16.07 5.24 -39.63
N PHE A 193 -15.85 6.32 -40.38
CA PHE A 193 -15.44 7.64 -39.87
C PHE A 193 -16.26 8.12 -38.65
N ARG A 194 -17.54 7.74 -38.57
CA ARG A 194 -18.41 8.09 -37.45
C ARG A 194 -18.00 7.38 -36.14
N ALA A 195 -17.56 6.13 -36.21
CA ALA A 195 -17.10 5.37 -35.03
C ALA A 195 -15.78 5.96 -34.49
N ASP A 196 -14.83 6.29 -35.37
CA ASP A 196 -13.57 6.92 -34.98
C ASP A 196 -13.78 8.32 -34.37
N PHE A 197 -14.70 9.11 -34.93
CA PHE A 197 -15.09 10.40 -34.39
C PHE A 197 -15.70 10.27 -32.98
N GLN A 198 -16.58 9.27 -32.76
CA GLN A 198 -17.18 9.03 -31.46
C GLN A 198 -16.15 8.53 -30.42
N ASN A 199 -15.18 7.73 -30.83
CA ASN A 199 -14.07 7.31 -29.97
C ASN A 199 -13.27 8.53 -29.47
N PHE A 200 -12.88 9.43 -30.39
CA PHE A 200 -12.19 10.66 -30.01
C PHE A 200 -13.06 11.55 -29.10
N LEU A 201 -14.33 11.76 -29.46
CA LEU A 201 -15.25 12.61 -28.70
C LEU A 201 -15.45 12.08 -27.28
N GLY A 202 -15.64 10.76 -27.13
CA GLY A 202 -15.71 10.07 -25.86
C GLY A 202 -14.46 10.31 -25.01
N PHE A 203 -13.27 10.18 -25.61
CA PHE A 203 -12.00 10.46 -24.94
C PHE A 203 -11.86 11.92 -24.48
N SER A 204 -12.18 12.89 -25.35
CA SER A 204 -12.13 14.32 -25.00
C SER A 204 -13.05 14.67 -23.83
N ILE A 205 -14.26 14.11 -23.81
CA ILE A 205 -15.22 14.33 -22.73
C ILE A 205 -14.75 13.65 -21.45
N ALA A 206 -14.34 12.39 -21.51
CA ALA A 206 -13.73 11.63 -20.42
C ALA A 206 -12.57 12.38 -19.73
N MET A 207 -11.64 12.93 -20.52
CA MET A 207 -10.54 13.74 -20.00
C MET A 207 -11.03 15.03 -19.36
N THR A 208 -12.01 15.71 -19.96
CA THR A 208 -12.57 16.96 -19.42
C THR A 208 -13.27 16.72 -18.07
N VAL A 209 -14.10 15.68 -17.98
CA VAL A 209 -14.87 15.36 -16.75
C VAL A 209 -14.01 14.75 -15.66
N SER A 210 -12.80 14.25 -15.97
CA SER A 210 -11.86 13.74 -14.97
C SER A 210 -10.87 14.83 -14.51
N VAL A 211 -10.30 15.59 -15.45
CA VAL A 211 -9.25 16.58 -15.15
C VAL A 211 -9.80 17.82 -14.46
N ILE A 212 -10.96 18.34 -14.87
CA ILE A 212 -11.50 19.58 -14.26
C ILE A 212 -11.84 19.37 -12.78
N PRO A 213 -12.59 18.32 -12.40
CA PRO A 213 -12.83 18.01 -10.99
C PRO A 213 -11.54 17.80 -10.19
N LEU A 214 -10.54 17.09 -10.75
CA LEU A 214 -9.24 16.91 -10.11
C LEU A 214 -8.51 18.25 -9.88
N LEU A 215 -8.54 19.16 -10.86
CA LEU A 215 -7.97 20.50 -10.72
C LEU A 215 -8.69 21.32 -9.62
N LEU A 216 -10.02 21.24 -9.52
CA LEU A 216 -10.77 21.93 -8.47
C LEU A 216 -10.47 21.38 -7.07
N VAL A 217 -10.36 20.04 -6.94
CA VAL A 217 -9.96 19.39 -5.69
C VAL A 217 -8.53 19.81 -5.30
N THR A 218 -7.58 19.71 -6.23
CA THR A 218 -6.17 20.07 -5.96
C THR A 218 -6.03 21.55 -5.60
N LEU A 219 -6.70 22.47 -6.31
CA LEU A 219 -6.71 23.89 -5.96
C LEU A 219 -7.26 24.15 -4.55
N SER A 220 -8.35 23.46 -4.18
CA SER A 220 -8.94 23.54 -2.84
C SER A 220 -7.93 23.07 -1.77
N TYR A 221 -7.26 21.96 -2.01
CA TYR A 221 -6.27 21.39 -1.09
C TYR A 221 -4.98 22.20 -1.00
N VAL A 222 -4.50 22.79 -2.09
CA VAL A 222 -3.36 23.72 -2.05
C VAL A 222 -3.69 24.90 -1.16
N ARG A 223 -4.90 25.48 -1.27
CA ARG A 223 -5.35 26.57 -0.37
C ARG A 223 -5.48 26.12 1.08
N ILE A 224 -6.01 24.92 1.33
CA ILE A 224 -6.08 24.34 2.69
C ILE A 224 -4.68 24.20 3.28
N ILE A 225 -3.72 23.63 2.55
CA ILE A 225 -2.33 23.47 3.00
C ILE A 225 -1.71 24.84 3.32
N LEU A 226 -1.87 25.83 2.43
CA LEU A 226 -1.36 27.19 2.67
C LEU A 226 -1.98 27.84 3.92
N SER A 227 -3.26 27.58 4.21
CA SER A 227 -3.91 28.06 5.45
C SER A 227 -3.43 27.29 6.68
N VAL A 228 -3.23 25.97 6.60
CA VAL A 228 -2.76 25.14 7.72
C VAL A 228 -1.30 25.46 8.09
N LEU A 229 -0.44 25.75 7.10
CA LEU A 229 0.94 26.16 7.33
C LEU A 229 1.06 27.49 8.11
N LYS A 230 0.03 28.34 8.06
CA LYS A 230 -0.03 29.60 8.84
C LYS A 230 -0.37 29.38 10.32
N ILE A 231 -0.84 28.20 10.72
CA ILE A 231 -1.11 27.86 12.12
C ILE A 231 0.23 27.67 12.84
N SER A 232 0.47 28.33 13.97
CA SER A 232 1.73 28.25 14.72
C SER A 232 1.85 27.00 15.60
N SER A 233 0.73 26.42 16.03
CA SER A 233 0.69 25.21 16.88
C SER A 233 0.85 23.91 16.06
N LYS A 234 1.76 23.03 16.52
CA LYS A 234 1.97 21.68 15.94
C LYS A 234 0.72 20.80 16.08
N GLU A 235 0.02 20.89 17.21
CA GLU A 235 -1.24 20.16 17.44
C GLU A 235 -2.37 20.68 16.54
N GLY A 236 -2.44 22.00 16.34
CA GLY A 236 -3.39 22.63 15.42
C GLY A 236 -3.21 22.16 13.97
N ARG A 237 -1.94 22.01 13.52
CA ARG A 237 -1.62 21.46 12.20
C ARG A 237 -1.99 19.99 12.08
N ALA A 238 -1.63 19.16 13.06
CA ALA A 238 -1.94 17.73 13.05
C ALA A 238 -3.45 17.46 13.03
N LYS A 239 -4.23 18.23 13.81
CA LYS A 239 -5.70 18.14 13.82
C LYS A 239 -6.31 18.52 12.47
N ALA A 240 -5.81 19.56 11.81
CA ALA A 240 -6.29 20.00 10.50
C ALA A 240 -5.92 19.03 9.35
N PHE A 241 -4.76 18.37 9.42
CA PHE A 241 -4.42 17.32 8.44
C PHE A 241 -5.26 16.06 8.63
N SER A 242 -5.52 15.68 9.89
CA SER A 242 -6.32 14.49 10.22
C SER A 242 -7.77 14.57 9.72
N THR A 243 -8.38 15.75 9.68
CA THR A 243 -9.78 15.93 9.20
C THR A 243 -9.93 15.85 7.68
N CYS A 244 -8.82 15.96 6.96
CA CYS A 244 -8.76 15.98 5.50
C CYS A 244 -8.35 14.63 4.89
N THR A 245 -7.76 13.75 5.68
CA THR A 245 -7.07 12.60 5.13
C THR A 245 -8.01 11.49 4.64
N SER A 246 -9.20 11.32 5.23
CA SER A 246 -10.21 10.37 4.72
C SER A 246 -10.67 10.75 3.31
N HIS A 247 -11.01 12.02 3.10
CA HIS A 247 -11.39 12.52 1.78
C HIS A 247 -10.24 12.41 0.77
N LEU A 248 -8.99 12.70 1.16
CA LEU A 248 -7.82 12.51 0.29
C LEU A 248 -7.57 11.05 -0.09
N LEU A 249 -7.83 10.10 0.81
CA LEU A 249 -7.75 8.67 0.48
C LEU A 249 -8.80 8.29 -0.56
N VAL A 250 -10.05 8.71 -0.40
CA VAL A 250 -11.14 8.43 -1.36
C VAL A 250 -10.87 9.07 -2.72
N VAL A 251 -10.43 10.33 -2.74
CA VAL A 251 -10.00 11.01 -3.97
C VAL A 251 -8.84 10.26 -4.61
N GLY A 252 -7.84 9.86 -3.81
CA GLY A 252 -6.68 9.10 -4.28
C GLY A 252 -7.08 7.77 -4.92
N THR A 253 -7.93 6.98 -4.26
CA THR A 253 -8.40 5.69 -4.77
C THR A 253 -9.27 5.85 -6.01
N TYR A 254 -10.15 6.85 -6.05
CA TYR A 254 -11.01 7.11 -7.21
C TYR A 254 -10.18 7.47 -8.46
N TYR A 255 -9.29 8.46 -8.34
CA TYR A 255 -8.49 8.93 -9.47
C TYR A 255 -7.34 7.98 -9.85
N SER A 256 -6.80 7.18 -8.91
CA SER A 256 -5.83 6.15 -9.27
C SER A 256 -6.49 5.01 -10.06
N SER A 257 -7.68 4.57 -9.62
CA SER A 257 -8.43 3.49 -10.29
C SER A 257 -8.87 3.91 -11.69
N ILE A 258 -9.36 5.14 -11.84
CA ILE A 258 -9.73 5.67 -13.16
C ILE A 258 -8.50 5.82 -14.07
N ALA A 259 -7.35 6.24 -13.54
CA ALA A 259 -6.11 6.34 -14.30
C ALA A 259 -5.61 4.98 -14.77
N VAL A 260 -5.65 3.95 -13.90
CA VAL A 260 -5.29 2.56 -14.28
C VAL A 260 -6.24 2.04 -15.36
N ALA A 261 -7.54 2.25 -15.23
CA ALA A 261 -8.52 1.88 -16.26
C ALA A 261 -8.20 2.55 -17.62
N TYR A 262 -7.95 3.86 -17.65
CA TYR A 262 -7.59 4.59 -18.87
C TYR A 262 -6.25 4.16 -19.48
N VAL A 263 -5.21 4.01 -18.64
CA VAL A 263 -3.88 3.57 -19.09
C VAL A 263 -3.96 2.16 -19.63
N SER A 264 -4.69 1.26 -18.95
CA SER A 264 -4.88 -0.10 -19.41
C SER A 264 -5.43 -0.10 -20.83
N TYR A 265 -6.45 0.71 -21.12
CA TYR A 265 -7.09 0.77 -22.44
C TYR A 265 -6.17 1.29 -23.57
N ARG A 266 -5.19 2.12 -23.23
CA ARG A 266 -4.30 2.78 -24.20
C ARG A 266 -2.95 2.09 -24.35
N ALA A 267 -2.60 1.22 -23.40
CA ALA A 267 -1.46 0.34 -23.49
C ALA A 267 -1.86 -0.96 -24.21
N ASP A 268 -0.93 -1.58 -24.93
CA ASP A 268 -1.16 -2.82 -25.68
C ASP A 268 -1.17 -4.05 -24.74
N ILE A 269 -2.13 -4.07 -23.81
CA ILE A 269 -2.30 -5.06 -22.73
C ILE A 269 -3.45 -6.02 -23.11
N PRO A 270 -3.48 -7.28 -22.63
CA PRO A 270 -4.58 -8.21 -22.91
C PRO A 270 -5.98 -7.66 -22.56
N VAL A 271 -6.99 -8.06 -23.34
CA VAL A 271 -8.39 -7.61 -23.20
C VAL A 271 -8.93 -7.88 -21.80
N ASP A 272 -8.58 -9.03 -21.19
CA ASP A 272 -8.99 -9.37 -19.83
C ASP A 272 -8.49 -8.36 -18.79
N VAL A 273 -7.31 -7.75 -18.98
CA VAL A 273 -6.79 -6.73 -18.07
C VAL A 273 -7.52 -5.41 -18.26
N HIS A 274 -7.95 -5.06 -19.48
CA HIS A 274 -8.82 -3.89 -19.69
C HIS A 274 -10.16 -4.06 -18.97
N VAL A 275 -10.79 -5.22 -19.16
CA VAL A 275 -12.07 -5.56 -18.51
C VAL A 275 -11.90 -5.60 -16.99
N MET A 276 -10.82 -6.22 -16.49
CA MET A 276 -10.52 -6.29 -15.06
C MET A 276 -10.25 -4.91 -14.48
N SER A 277 -9.48 -4.04 -15.14
CA SER A 277 -9.18 -2.69 -14.66
C SER A 277 -10.45 -1.84 -14.53
N ASN A 278 -11.37 -1.93 -15.49
CA ASN A 278 -12.68 -1.28 -15.42
C ASN A 278 -13.58 -1.88 -14.32
N VAL A 279 -13.57 -3.20 -14.15
CA VAL A 279 -14.31 -3.88 -13.06
C VAL A 279 -13.75 -3.49 -11.69
N VAL A 280 -12.43 -3.42 -11.53
CA VAL A 280 -11.76 -2.93 -10.31
C VAL A 280 -12.13 -1.48 -10.04
N PHE A 281 -12.14 -0.61 -11.05
CA PHE A 281 -12.63 0.77 -10.90
C PHE A 281 -14.07 0.83 -10.37
N CYS A 282 -14.95 -0.07 -10.83
CA CYS A 282 -16.34 -0.14 -10.37
C CYS A 282 -16.50 -0.61 -8.91
N ILE A 283 -15.54 -1.38 -8.39
CA ILE A 283 -15.65 -2.07 -7.10
C ILE A 283 -14.82 -1.36 -6.02
N LEU A 284 -13.63 -0.88 -6.35
CA LEU A 284 -12.62 -0.47 -5.37
C LEU A 284 -13.07 0.74 -4.55
N THR A 285 -13.57 1.80 -5.19
CA THR A 285 -14.04 2.99 -4.45
C THR A 285 -15.29 2.70 -3.61
N PRO A 286 -16.37 2.08 -4.15
CA PRO A 286 -17.55 1.72 -3.36
C PRO A 286 -17.29 0.76 -2.19
N LEU A 287 -16.31 -0.14 -2.33
CA LEU A 287 -15.90 -1.08 -1.28
C LEU A 287 -15.09 -0.40 -0.18
N LEU A 288 -14.17 0.49 -0.55
CA LEU A 288 -13.32 1.20 0.40
C LEU A 288 -14.03 2.37 1.07
N ASN A 289 -15.05 2.98 0.47
CA ASN A 289 -15.76 4.13 1.03
C ASN A 289 -16.31 3.86 2.45
N PRO A 290 -17.06 2.76 2.71
CA PRO A 290 -17.43 2.37 4.06
C PRO A 290 -16.23 2.24 4.99
N ILE A 291 -15.16 1.58 4.56
CA ILE A 291 -13.96 1.35 5.35
C ILE A 291 -13.25 2.67 5.70
N ILE A 292 -13.04 3.56 4.73
CA ILE A 292 -12.34 4.83 4.90
C ILE A 292 -13.12 5.79 5.81
N TYR A 293 -14.44 5.86 5.66
CA TYR A 293 -15.27 6.77 6.44
C TYR A 293 -15.69 6.21 7.81
N THR A 294 -15.75 4.90 8.00
CA THR A 294 -16.04 4.27 9.31
C THR A 294 -14.77 4.04 10.14
N LEU A 295 -13.67 3.53 9.55
CA LEU A 295 -12.43 3.22 10.30
C LEU A 295 -11.59 4.44 10.64
N ARG A 296 -11.86 5.62 10.06
CA ARG A 296 -11.02 6.82 10.27
C ARG A 296 -11.74 7.99 10.92
N ASN A 297 -13.06 7.95 11.02
CA ASN A 297 -13.74 8.98 11.78
C ASN A 297 -13.37 8.78 13.23
N LYS A 298 -12.59 9.68 13.82
CA LYS A 298 -12.41 9.74 15.27
C LYS A 298 -13.71 10.05 16.01
N GLU A 299 -14.83 10.29 15.32
CA GLU A 299 -16.20 10.31 15.88
C GLU A 299 -16.87 8.92 15.85
N VAL A 300 -16.44 8.01 14.95
CA VAL A 300 -16.84 6.58 14.90
C VAL A 300 -15.85 5.72 15.69
N LYS A 301 -14.58 6.14 15.76
CA LYS A 301 -13.48 5.68 16.63
C LYS A 301 -13.32 6.49 17.92
N SER A 302 -14.10 7.54 18.19
CA SER A 302 -14.30 7.96 19.59
C SER A 302 -15.15 6.94 20.34
N ALA A 303 -15.61 5.89 19.65
CA ALA A 303 -15.99 4.66 20.27
C ALA A 303 -14.79 3.77 20.70
N GLU A 304 -13.54 4.07 20.31
CA GLU A 304 -12.34 3.31 20.70
C GLU A 304 -11.47 4.00 21.77
N ASP A 305 -11.39 5.34 21.82
CA ASP A 305 -10.89 6.08 22.99
C ASP A 305 -12.10 6.65 23.73
N LYS A 306 -12.65 5.85 24.65
CA LYS A 306 -13.78 6.28 25.46
C LYS A 306 -13.25 6.80 26.79
N ALA A 307 -13.52 8.07 27.06
CA ALA A 307 -13.27 8.69 28.36
C ALA A 307 -14.49 8.44 29.28
N TYR A 308 -14.28 7.74 30.37
CA TYR A 308 -15.32 7.44 31.36
C TYR A 308 -15.02 8.19 32.65
N LEU A 309 -16.08 8.71 33.29
CA LEU A 309 -15.99 9.28 34.61
C LEU A 309 -16.27 8.17 35.64
N ILE A 310 -15.28 7.83 36.45
CA ILE A 310 -15.40 6.84 37.52
C ILE A 310 -15.37 7.56 38.86
N MET A 311 -16.29 7.21 39.76
CA MET A 311 -16.30 7.69 41.13
C MET A 311 -15.60 6.65 42.03
N ALA A 312 -14.52 7.05 42.68
CA ALA A 312 -13.82 6.23 43.67
C ALA A 312 -13.57 7.06 44.94
N GLU A 313 -13.95 6.53 46.10
CA GLU A 313 -13.81 7.21 47.41
C GLU A 313 -14.38 8.65 47.43
N GLY A 314 -15.47 8.89 46.68
CA GLY A 314 -16.13 10.20 46.59
C GLY A 314 -15.48 11.21 45.63
N ASN A 315 -14.37 10.84 44.97
CA ASN A 315 -13.70 11.66 43.96
C ASN A 315 -14.00 11.14 42.55
N TYR A 316 -14.12 12.06 41.60
CA TYR A 316 -14.31 11.73 40.19
C TYR A 316 -12.96 11.65 39.46
N HIS A 317 -12.72 10.54 38.78
CA HIS A 317 -11.54 10.29 37.97
C HIS A 317 -11.96 10.07 36.51
N VAL A 318 -11.28 10.75 35.58
CA VAL A 318 -11.48 10.53 34.14
C VAL A 318 -10.53 9.46 33.67
N VAL A 319 -11.08 8.39 33.12
CA VAL A 319 -10.33 7.20 32.67
C VAL A 319 -10.46 7.07 31.17
N HIS A 320 -9.32 7.08 30.48
CA HIS A 320 -9.23 6.90 29.03
C HIS A 320 -9.00 5.42 28.74
N LEU A 321 -9.98 4.77 28.12
CA LEU A 321 -9.92 3.36 27.76
C LEU A 321 -9.75 3.20 26.25
N THR A 322 -8.80 2.35 25.88
CA THR A 322 -8.58 1.81 24.54
C THR A 322 -8.90 0.33 24.51
N GLN A 323 -9.59 -0.15 23.48
CA GLN A 323 -9.79 -1.58 23.29
C GLN A 323 -8.42 -2.27 23.09
N ALA A 324 -8.19 -3.35 23.83
CA ALA A 324 -7.01 -4.20 23.65
C ALA A 324 -7.18 -5.01 22.36
N LYS A 325 -6.10 -5.14 21.58
CA LYS A 325 -6.10 -5.86 20.30
C LYS A 325 -4.93 -6.83 20.29
N ASN A 326 -5.06 -7.93 19.55
CA ASN A 326 -4.03 -8.98 19.43
C ASN A 326 -3.66 -9.63 20.78
N LEU A 327 -4.62 -9.84 21.69
CA LEU A 327 -4.37 -10.54 22.95
C LEU A 327 -4.14 -12.04 22.76
N VAL A 328 -4.70 -12.59 21.69
CA VAL A 328 -4.66 -14.00 21.29
C VAL A 328 -4.34 -14.10 19.79
N ALA A 329 -3.75 -15.20 19.37
CA ALA A 329 -3.60 -15.54 17.96
C ALA A 329 -4.98 -15.77 17.30
N LYS A 330 -5.11 -15.47 16.00
CA LYS A 330 -6.39 -15.55 15.26
C LYS A 330 -6.99 -16.96 15.24
N ASP A 331 -6.14 -17.97 15.11
CA ASP A 331 -6.49 -19.38 15.12
C ASP A 331 -5.89 -20.01 16.38
N LEU A 332 -6.29 -19.52 17.57
CA LEU A 332 -5.75 -19.99 18.86
C LEU A 332 -6.04 -21.49 19.05
N PRO A 333 -5.01 -22.37 19.05
CA PRO A 333 -5.19 -23.76 19.40
C PRO A 333 -5.39 -23.88 20.91
N VAL A 334 -6.47 -24.55 21.30
CA VAL A 334 -6.76 -24.93 22.68
C VAL A 334 -6.68 -26.45 22.79
N PHE A 335 -5.79 -26.93 23.65
CA PHE A 335 -5.54 -28.34 23.88
C PHE A 335 -6.21 -28.81 25.17
N THR A 336 -7.07 -29.81 25.07
CA THR A 336 -7.78 -30.46 26.19
C THR A 336 -7.64 -31.99 26.10
N TYR A 337 -8.14 -32.72 27.09
CA TYR A 337 -8.02 -34.18 27.15
C TYR A 337 -9.40 -34.85 27.20
N GLY A 338 -9.63 -35.77 26.26
CA GLY A 338 -10.86 -36.53 26.09
C GLY A 338 -11.05 -37.62 27.14
N THR A 339 -12.11 -38.43 26.98
CA THR A 339 -12.49 -39.43 28.00
C THR A 339 -11.50 -40.58 28.15
N GLU A 340 -10.76 -40.91 27.10
CA GLU A 340 -9.75 -41.97 27.07
C GLU A 340 -8.33 -41.43 27.33
N GLY A 341 -8.19 -40.12 27.58
CA GLY A 341 -6.90 -39.44 27.79
C GLY A 341 -6.21 -38.99 26.50
N GLU A 342 -6.91 -39.10 25.37
CA GLU A 342 -6.49 -38.58 24.08
C GLU A 342 -6.45 -37.05 24.07
N LEU A 343 -5.43 -36.49 23.41
CA LEU A 343 -5.29 -35.05 23.24
C LEU A 343 -6.30 -34.56 22.19
N ILE A 344 -7.15 -33.62 22.58
CA ILE A 344 -8.12 -32.95 21.71
C ILE A 344 -7.59 -31.55 21.42
N THR A 345 -7.60 -31.17 20.14
CA THR A 345 -7.26 -29.81 19.70
C THR A 345 -8.49 -29.13 19.13
N GLU A 346 -8.84 -28.00 19.71
CA GLU A 346 -9.96 -27.17 19.27
C GLU A 346 -9.50 -25.76 18.95
N PHE A 347 -10.25 -25.09 18.10
CA PHE A 347 -10.04 -23.68 17.74
C PHE A 347 -11.29 -22.89 18.12
N PRO A 348 -11.52 -22.65 19.42
CA PRO A 348 -12.74 -22.00 19.89
C PRO A 348 -12.78 -20.54 19.45
N TYR A 349 -13.97 -20.03 19.19
CA TYR A 349 -14.17 -18.60 18.97
C TYR A 349 -13.90 -17.85 20.28
N VAL A 350 -12.84 -17.04 20.29
CA VAL A 350 -12.50 -16.17 21.42
C VAL A 350 -13.08 -14.78 21.19
N GLN A 351 -13.95 -14.35 22.10
CA GLN A 351 -14.42 -12.97 22.14
C GLN A 351 -13.33 -12.06 22.72
N ASP A 352 -12.55 -11.40 21.86
CA ASP A 352 -11.45 -10.50 22.26
C ASP A 352 -11.86 -9.02 22.28
N ASP A 353 -13.06 -8.69 21.81
CA ASP A 353 -13.57 -7.33 21.67
C ASP A 353 -14.04 -6.67 22.98
N CYS A 354 -14.01 -7.41 24.09
CA CYS A 354 -14.49 -7.00 25.39
C CYS A 354 -13.40 -6.61 26.40
N PHE A 355 -12.12 -6.62 25.98
CA PHE A 355 -10.97 -6.23 26.80
C PHE A 355 -10.47 -4.81 26.48
N TYR A 356 -10.13 -4.06 27.52
CA TYR A 356 -9.71 -2.66 27.44
C TYR A 356 -8.48 -2.41 28.31
N GLN A 357 -7.64 -1.49 27.86
CA GLN A 357 -6.46 -0.98 28.55
C GLN A 357 -6.42 0.54 28.47
N GLY A 358 -5.84 1.22 29.46
CA GLY A 358 -6.01 2.67 29.57
C GLY A 358 -5.12 3.35 30.61
N PHE A 359 -5.43 4.63 30.84
CA PHE A 359 -4.78 5.46 31.86
C PHE A 359 -5.78 6.44 32.47
N VAL A 360 -5.41 6.98 33.62
CA VAL A 360 -6.18 8.00 34.36
C VAL A 360 -5.66 9.39 34.00
N GLU A 361 -6.57 10.30 33.63
CA GLU A 361 -6.24 11.68 33.27
C GLU A 361 -5.61 12.43 34.46
N GLY A 362 -4.59 13.24 34.18
CA GLY A 362 -3.86 13.97 35.22
C GLY A 362 -2.91 13.12 36.08
N SER A 363 -2.83 11.81 35.85
CA SER A 363 -1.92 10.89 36.57
C SER A 363 -0.95 10.19 35.61
N PRO A 364 0.21 10.82 35.31
CA PRO A 364 1.23 10.22 34.45
C PRO A 364 1.73 8.91 35.05
N GLY A 365 1.76 7.86 34.24
CA GLY A 365 2.19 6.54 34.70
C GLY A 365 1.11 5.71 35.38
N SER A 366 -0.16 6.14 35.35
CA SER A 366 -1.30 5.30 35.74
C SER A 366 -1.55 4.16 34.75
N ILE A 367 -2.18 3.10 35.25
CA ILE A 367 -2.50 1.88 34.50
C ILE A 367 -3.96 1.53 34.76
N VAL A 368 -4.67 1.22 33.68
CA VAL A 368 -6.03 0.69 33.73
C VAL A 368 -6.14 -0.52 32.83
N SER A 369 -6.71 -1.61 33.34
CA SER A 369 -7.03 -2.83 32.58
C SER A 369 -8.42 -3.30 32.98
N VAL A 370 -9.34 -3.40 32.03
CA VAL A 370 -10.77 -3.70 32.27
C VAL A 370 -11.25 -4.74 31.28
N SER A 371 -12.01 -5.72 31.76
CA SER A 371 -12.80 -6.66 30.96
C SER A 371 -14.29 -6.34 31.14
N THR A 372 -15.05 -6.50 30.06
CA THR A 372 -16.51 -6.33 30.03
C THR A 372 -17.25 -7.61 29.61
N CYS A 373 -16.53 -8.71 29.39
CA CYS A 373 -17.08 -9.92 28.77
C CYS A 373 -18.15 -10.60 29.64
N PHE A 374 -17.97 -10.57 30.97
CA PHE A 374 -18.90 -11.13 31.95
C PHE A 374 -19.24 -10.10 33.04
N GLY A 375 -19.62 -8.90 32.61
CA GLY A 375 -19.73 -7.73 33.47
C GLY A 375 -18.41 -6.98 33.59
N ILE A 376 -18.42 -5.83 34.26
CA ILE A 376 -17.22 -4.98 34.37
C ILE A 376 -16.34 -5.52 35.49
N SER A 377 -15.14 -5.97 35.12
CA SER A 377 -14.09 -6.36 36.06
C SER A 377 -12.76 -5.75 35.65
N GLY A 378 -11.86 -5.46 36.58
CA GLY A 378 -10.57 -4.90 36.22
C GLY A 378 -9.79 -4.27 37.35
N VAL A 379 -8.71 -3.58 37.00
CA VAL A 379 -7.83 -2.88 37.92
C VAL A 379 -7.53 -1.47 37.44
N LEU A 380 -7.50 -0.53 38.39
CA LEU A 380 -7.05 0.84 38.20
C LEU A 380 -5.96 1.14 39.21
N GLN A 381 -4.80 1.56 38.72
CA GLN A 381 -3.67 1.95 39.56
C GLN A 381 -3.12 3.32 39.18
N PHE A 382 -3.04 4.21 40.16
CA PHE A 382 -2.39 5.51 40.02
C PHE A 382 -1.71 5.89 41.34
N GLY A 383 -0.40 6.14 41.27
CA GLY A 383 0.44 6.21 42.47
C GLY A 383 0.36 4.90 43.26
N ASP A 384 0.08 5.00 44.55
CA ASP A 384 -0.08 3.83 45.44
C ASP A 384 -1.51 3.33 45.59
N LEU A 385 -2.46 4.01 44.97
CA LEU A 385 -3.87 3.65 45.07
C LEU A 385 -4.17 2.59 44.02
N ARG A 386 -4.58 1.40 44.47
CA ARG A 386 -5.04 0.29 43.64
C ARG A 386 -6.51 0.03 43.93
N TYR A 387 -7.34 0.21 42.92
CA TYR A 387 -8.75 -0.09 42.94
C TYR A 387 -9.02 -1.32 42.09
N GLU A 388 -9.85 -2.22 42.60
CA GLU A 388 -10.33 -3.39 41.89
C GLU A 388 -11.81 -3.17 41.55
N ILE A 389 -12.18 -3.54 40.32
CA ILE A 389 -13.56 -3.55 39.85
C ILE A 389 -14.01 -5.00 39.77
N GLN A 390 -15.16 -5.31 40.37
CA GLN A 390 -15.80 -6.61 40.26
C GLN A 390 -17.28 -6.47 39.95
N PRO A 391 -17.85 -7.33 39.09
CA PRO A 391 -19.28 -7.34 38.82
C PRO A 391 -20.06 -7.85 40.04
N VAL A 392 -21.27 -7.32 40.26
CA VAL A 392 -22.18 -7.84 41.28
C VAL A 392 -22.93 -9.05 40.71
N GLU A 393 -22.79 -10.21 41.36
CA GLU A 393 -23.46 -11.45 40.96
C GLU A 393 -24.99 -11.24 40.85
N ASN A 394 -25.59 -11.73 39.75
CA ASN A 394 -27.03 -11.67 39.47
C ASN A 394 -27.66 -10.26 39.42
N SER A 395 -26.88 -9.19 39.23
CA SER A 395 -27.44 -7.84 39.08
C SER A 395 -28.13 -7.65 37.72
N SER A 396 -29.42 -7.32 37.74
CA SER A 396 -30.19 -6.99 36.52
C SER A 396 -29.84 -5.62 35.92
N SER A 397 -29.07 -4.80 36.64
CA SER A 397 -28.68 -3.44 36.24
C SER A 397 -27.17 -3.29 35.99
N PHE A 398 -26.44 -4.41 35.86
CA PHE A 398 -24.98 -4.43 35.61
C PHE A 398 -24.17 -3.60 36.63
N GLN A 399 -24.56 -3.67 37.91
CA GLN A 399 -23.82 -3.00 38.99
C GLN A 399 -22.43 -3.63 39.16
N HIS A 400 -21.47 -2.80 39.52
CA HIS A 400 -20.11 -3.21 39.82
C HIS A 400 -19.64 -2.54 41.11
N LEU A 401 -18.79 -3.24 41.85
CA LEU A 401 -18.14 -2.74 43.04
C LEU A 401 -16.78 -2.18 42.64
N ILE A 402 -16.48 -0.97 43.11
CA ILE A 402 -15.14 -0.38 43.02
C ILE A 402 -14.66 -0.22 44.44
N PHE A 403 -13.63 -0.97 44.81
CA PHE A 403 -13.09 -0.94 46.17
C PHE A 403 -11.57 -0.90 46.15
N ARG A 404 -11.02 -0.25 47.16
CA ARG A 404 -9.58 -0.23 47.40
C ARG A 404 -9.20 -1.50 48.14
N LYS A 405 -8.27 -2.28 47.61
CA LYS A 405 -7.75 -3.46 48.32
C LYS A 405 -6.64 -3.01 49.26
N ALA A 406 -6.86 -3.20 50.57
CA ALA A 406 -5.83 -2.96 51.56
C ALA A 406 -4.67 -3.95 51.34
N LEU A 407 -3.43 -3.45 51.43
CA LEU A 407 -2.24 -4.28 51.33
C LEU A 407 -2.24 -5.27 52.49
N ALA A 408 -2.26 -6.58 52.21
CA ALA A 408 -2.15 -7.60 53.24
C ALA A 408 -0.90 -7.33 54.11
N GLU A 409 -1.11 -7.13 55.41
CA GLU A 409 -0.06 -7.04 56.43
C GLU A 409 0.42 -8.46 56.74
N GLY A 410 1.53 -8.85 56.13
CA GLY A 410 2.21 -10.11 56.37
C GLY A 410 3.47 -10.19 55.51
N SER A 411 4.57 -10.66 56.09
CA SER A 411 5.84 -10.89 55.38
C SER A 411 5.61 -11.94 54.28
N PRO A 412 5.64 -11.57 52.99
CA PRO A 412 5.47 -12.53 51.91
C PRO A 412 6.73 -13.38 51.76
N PRO A 413 6.61 -14.63 51.27
CA PRO A 413 7.78 -15.41 50.89
C PRO A 413 8.57 -14.71 49.77
N LEU A 414 9.90 -14.80 49.85
CA LEU A 414 10.86 -14.24 48.88
C LEU A 414 10.89 -15.12 47.63
N CYS A 415 10.96 -14.50 46.44
CA CYS A 415 11.28 -15.22 45.21
C CYS A 415 12.80 -15.45 45.17
N GLN A 416 13.24 -16.72 45.13
CA GLN A 416 14.67 -17.07 45.16
C GLN A 416 15.13 -17.59 43.79
N VAL A 417 16.19 -17.01 43.26
CA VAL A 417 16.94 -17.54 42.10
C VAL A 417 18.11 -18.38 42.64
N PRO A 418 18.59 -19.44 41.96
CA PRO A 418 19.73 -20.22 42.45
C PRO A 418 20.99 -19.35 42.67
N ARG A 419 21.27 -19.07 43.96
CA ARG A 419 22.40 -18.34 44.56
C ARG A 419 22.41 -16.80 44.42
N GLU A 420 22.07 -16.12 45.52
CA GLU A 420 23.00 -15.25 46.28
C GLU A 420 22.31 -14.77 47.59
N HIS A 421 22.80 -15.23 48.74
CA HIS A 421 22.42 -14.70 50.07
C HIS A 421 23.45 -13.66 50.54
N GLN A 422 22.99 -12.48 50.98
CA GLN A 422 23.03 -12.04 52.38
C GLN A 422 22.58 -10.58 52.48
N ASP A 423 21.59 -10.36 53.36
CA ASP A 423 20.94 -9.10 53.72
C ASP A 423 21.91 -8.04 54.25
N LEU A 424 21.59 -6.77 53.98
CA LEU A 424 21.90 -5.66 54.89
C LEU A 424 20.84 -4.56 54.75
N ASP A 425 20.22 -4.29 55.88
CA ASP A 425 19.11 -3.39 56.16
C ASP A 425 19.60 -1.92 56.17
N THR A 426 19.07 -1.05 55.31
CA THR A 426 19.20 0.41 55.49
C THR A 426 18.00 1.18 54.92
N ARG A 427 17.22 1.74 55.85
CA ARG A 427 16.31 2.88 55.65
C ARG A 427 17.04 4.03 54.95
N GLY A 428 16.63 4.35 53.72
CA GLY A 428 17.07 5.54 52.96
C GLY A 428 15.91 6.52 52.75
N GLU A 429 16.16 7.78 53.10
CA GLU A 429 15.20 8.89 53.21
C GLU A 429 14.56 9.32 51.87
N ILE A 430 13.30 9.75 51.96
CA ILE A 430 12.48 10.23 50.84
C ILE A 430 12.92 11.66 50.45
N ALA A 431 13.67 11.78 49.35
CA ALA A 431 13.93 13.08 48.72
C ALA A 431 12.78 13.48 47.77
N ASN A 432 12.04 14.53 48.16
CA ASN A 432 11.06 15.25 47.35
C ASN A 432 11.71 15.83 46.08
N GLY A 433 11.60 15.11 44.97
CA GLY A 433 11.89 15.61 43.63
C GLY A 433 10.77 15.18 42.70
N SER A 434 10.32 16.07 41.82
CA SER A 434 9.36 15.75 40.77
C SER A 434 10.04 14.78 39.79
N ARG A 435 9.80 13.47 39.93
CA ARG A 435 10.54 12.41 39.23
C ARG A 435 9.77 11.96 37.98
N LYS A 436 10.37 12.14 36.82
CA LYS A 436 9.87 11.71 35.50
C LYS A 436 10.10 10.21 35.31
N ILE A 437 9.09 9.48 34.83
CA ILE A 437 9.22 8.09 34.37
C ILE A 437 9.85 8.13 32.97
N LEU A 438 10.95 7.39 32.77
CA LEU A 438 11.66 7.32 31.49
C LEU A 438 10.94 6.38 30.51
N VAL A 439 10.68 6.86 29.29
CA VAL A 439 10.30 6.03 28.14
C VAL A 439 11.59 5.57 27.42
N ILE A 440 11.55 4.49 26.62
CA ILE A 440 12.73 4.01 25.83
C ILE A 440 13.39 5.16 25.04
N GLU A 441 12.60 6.10 24.53
CA GLU A 441 13.05 7.27 23.78
C GLU A 441 13.82 8.30 24.63
N GLU A 442 13.76 8.20 25.96
CA GLU A 442 14.38 9.12 26.92
C GLU A 442 15.62 8.54 27.62
N VAL A 443 16.03 7.29 27.30
CA VAL A 443 17.23 6.66 27.87
C VAL A 443 18.49 7.40 27.36
N PRO A 444 19.34 7.96 28.25
CA PRO A 444 20.50 8.74 27.84
C PRO A 444 21.53 7.90 27.04
N GLY A 445 21.92 8.38 25.85
CA GLY A 445 22.90 7.71 24.96
C GLY A 445 22.33 7.13 23.66
N LEU A 446 21.02 7.28 23.42
CA LEU A 446 20.34 6.75 22.24
C LEU A 446 20.31 7.77 21.08
N GLN A 447 20.75 7.36 19.88
CA GLN A 447 20.36 8.06 18.65
C GLN A 447 18.86 7.84 18.41
N SER A 448 18.13 8.88 18.03
CA SER A 448 16.68 8.93 17.86
C SER A 448 16.16 8.09 16.67
N LEU A 449 16.46 6.79 16.66
CA LEU A 449 15.91 5.85 15.69
C LEU A 449 14.58 5.28 16.22
N PRO A 450 13.53 5.15 15.38
CA PRO A 450 12.29 4.52 15.79
C PRO A 450 12.53 3.05 16.15
N VAL A 451 12.39 2.69 17.42
CA VAL A 451 12.42 1.28 17.86
C VAL A 451 11.07 0.64 17.54
N PRO A 452 11.01 -0.41 16.69
CA PRO A 452 9.75 -1.08 16.34
C PRO A 452 9.17 -1.83 17.54
N THR A 453 7.85 -1.99 17.55
CA THR A 453 7.13 -2.85 18.49
C THR A 453 7.56 -4.30 18.30
N ARG A 454 7.74 -5.01 19.41
CA ARG A 454 8.06 -6.43 19.46
C ARG A 454 6.86 -7.23 19.95
N TYR A 455 6.83 -8.50 19.59
CA TYR A 455 5.76 -9.43 19.95
C TYR A 455 6.37 -10.59 20.74
N LEU A 456 5.66 -11.10 21.75
CA LEU A 456 6.02 -12.29 22.50
C LEU A 456 4.90 -13.32 22.34
N GLU A 457 5.20 -14.42 21.66
CA GLU A 457 4.31 -15.57 21.50
C GLU A 457 4.33 -16.42 22.78
N LEU A 458 3.33 -16.23 23.63
CA LEU A 458 3.19 -16.89 24.93
C LEU A 458 2.26 -18.10 24.84
N ALA A 459 2.76 -19.28 25.18
CA ALA A 459 1.92 -20.46 25.41
C ALA A 459 1.63 -20.62 26.91
N LEU A 460 0.36 -20.79 27.27
CA LEU A 460 -0.07 -20.97 28.65
C LEU A 460 -0.57 -22.40 28.88
N VAL A 461 0.05 -23.09 29.84
CA VAL A 461 -0.34 -24.44 30.26
C VAL A 461 -0.92 -24.36 31.66
N ALA A 462 -2.09 -24.94 31.88
CA ALA A 462 -2.74 -24.97 33.17
C ALA A 462 -2.90 -26.39 33.68
N ASN A 463 -2.51 -26.60 34.93
CA ASN A 463 -2.63 -27.91 35.56
C ASN A 463 -4.06 -28.21 36.01
N GLN A 464 -4.31 -29.46 36.38
CA GLN A 464 -5.62 -29.96 36.75
C GLN A 464 -6.18 -29.26 37.98
N GLU A 465 -5.36 -28.94 38.98
CA GLU A 465 -5.85 -28.26 40.18
C GLU A 465 -6.32 -26.84 39.87
N LEU A 466 -5.65 -26.12 38.96
CA LEU A 466 -6.11 -24.81 38.50
C LEU A 466 -7.39 -24.92 37.65
N PHE A 467 -7.50 -25.96 36.81
CA PHE A 467 -8.73 -26.23 36.06
C PHE A 467 -9.92 -26.53 36.99
N LYS A 468 -9.68 -27.29 38.05
CA LYS A 468 -10.66 -27.58 39.11
C LYS A 468 -11.05 -26.32 39.90
N ALA A 469 -10.10 -25.45 40.22
CA ALA A 469 -10.37 -24.17 40.86
C ALA A 469 -11.31 -23.27 40.03
N ASN A 470 -11.33 -23.45 38.71
CA ASN A 470 -12.23 -22.78 37.77
C ASN A 470 -13.48 -23.62 37.43
N SER A 471 -13.96 -24.43 38.37
CA SER A 471 -15.21 -25.18 38.29
C SER A 471 -15.28 -26.19 37.12
N TYR A 472 -14.13 -26.75 36.71
CA TYR A 472 -14.05 -27.69 35.58
C TYR A 472 -14.64 -27.15 34.28
N ASN A 473 -14.59 -25.82 34.11
CA ASN A 473 -15.22 -25.14 32.98
C ASN A 473 -14.15 -24.53 32.07
N GLU A 474 -14.02 -25.11 30.87
CA GLU A 474 -13.06 -24.69 29.85
C GLU A 474 -13.27 -23.22 29.44
N THR A 475 -14.52 -22.76 29.34
CA THR A 475 -14.84 -21.37 28.98
C THR A 475 -14.40 -20.38 30.06
N LEU A 476 -14.67 -20.69 31.34
CA LEU A 476 -14.24 -19.84 32.46
C LEU A 476 -12.71 -19.80 32.55
N MET A 477 -12.07 -20.94 32.36
CA MET A 477 -10.61 -21.04 32.37
C MET A 477 -9.98 -20.26 31.21
N LEU A 478 -10.49 -20.41 29.99
CA LEU A 478 -10.02 -19.66 28.84
C LEU A 478 -10.19 -18.15 29.04
N HIS A 479 -11.33 -17.72 29.59
CA HIS A 479 -11.56 -16.30 29.89
C HIS A 479 -10.59 -15.75 30.95
N LEU A 480 -10.25 -16.55 31.98
CA LEU A 480 -9.22 -16.19 32.96
C LEU A 480 -7.86 -15.97 32.28
N LEU A 481 -7.43 -16.88 31.40
CA LEU A 481 -6.15 -16.78 30.69
C LEU A 481 -6.08 -15.55 29.77
N ILE A 482 -7.17 -15.21 29.09
CA ILE A 482 -7.22 -14.00 28.24
C ILE A 482 -7.21 -12.73 29.11
N SER A 483 -7.90 -12.74 30.26
CA SER A 483 -7.84 -11.63 31.22
C SER A 483 -6.42 -11.43 31.77
N ILE A 484 -5.66 -12.51 31.98
CA ILE A 484 -4.24 -12.46 32.33
C ILE A 484 -3.45 -11.79 31.20
N SER A 485 -3.64 -12.19 29.95
CA SER A 485 -2.99 -11.57 28.78
C SER A 485 -3.29 -10.07 28.64
N ASN A 486 -4.53 -9.63 28.90
CA ASN A 486 -4.89 -8.21 28.87
C ASN A 486 -4.10 -7.39 29.90
N LEU A 487 -3.96 -7.92 31.12
CA LEU A 487 -3.22 -7.24 32.19
C LEU A 487 -1.70 -7.25 31.91
N LEU A 488 -1.16 -8.37 31.42
CA LEU A 488 0.23 -8.49 30.98
C LEU A 488 0.57 -7.49 29.86
N ASN A 489 -0.28 -7.40 28.83
CA ASN A 489 -0.12 -6.40 27.77
C ASN A 489 -0.10 -4.99 28.32
N THR A 490 -0.97 -4.69 29.27
CA THR A 490 -1.05 -3.36 29.89
C THR A 490 0.26 -3.02 30.62
N VAL A 491 0.85 -4.00 31.31
CA VAL A 491 2.12 -3.88 32.05
C VAL A 491 3.32 -3.70 31.10
N TYR A 492 3.41 -4.51 30.04
CA TYR A 492 4.53 -4.47 29.08
C TYR A 492 4.40 -3.41 27.98
N LYS A 493 3.24 -2.73 27.88
CA LYS A 493 2.97 -1.69 26.88
C LYS A 493 4.04 -0.62 26.78
N ARG A 494 4.61 -0.20 27.92
CA ARG A 494 5.66 0.85 27.97
C ARG A 494 6.99 0.40 27.37
N MET A 495 7.25 -0.90 27.35
CA MET A 495 8.44 -1.49 26.71
C MET A 495 8.27 -1.64 25.20
N LYS A 496 7.10 -1.27 24.62
CA LYS A 496 6.73 -1.58 23.24
C LYS A 496 6.83 -3.10 22.94
N LEU A 497 6.55 -3.93 23.95
CA LEU A 497 6.42 -5.38 23.84
C LEU A 497 4.94 -5.75 23.98
N GLN A 498 4.38 -6.40 22.96
CA GLN A 498 3.02 -6.94 22.98
C GLN A 498 3.08 -8.43 23.28
N ILE A 499 2.26 -8.89 24.22
CA ILE A 499 2.17 -10.31 24.59
C ILE A 499 0.99 -10.90 23.84
N VAL A 500 1.18 -11.98 23.11
CA VAL A 500 0.12 -12.64 22.33
C VAL A 500 0.05 -14.08 22.78
N ILE A 501 -1.13 -14.54 23.22
CA ILE A 501 -1.30 -15.97 23.51
C ILE A 501 -1.25 -16.72 22.19
N SER A 502 -0.22 -17.54 21.97
CA SER A 502 -0.07 -18.37 20.77
C SER A 502 -0.76 -19.73 20.90
N ALA A 503 -0.88 -20.25 22.12
CA ALA A 503 -1.58 -21.50 22.43
C ALA A 503 -2.01 -21.58 23.90
N VAL A 504 -3.04 -22.40 24.15
CA VAL A 504 -3.49 -22.73 25.51
C VAL A 504 -3.60 -24.24 25.66
N GLU A 505 -3.11 -24.78 26.77
CA GLU A 505 -3.30 -26.18 27.12
C GLU A 505 -3.85 -26.34 28.53
N MET A 506 -4.91 -27.13 28.68
CA MET A 506 -5.57 -27.39 29.96
C MET A 506 -5.50 -28.88 30.27
N TRP A 507 -4.87 -29.25 31.38
CA TRP A 507 -4.78 -30.64 31.83
C TRP A 507 -6.10 -31.06 32.51
N THR A 508 -7.14 -31.31 31.72
CA THR A 508 -8.51 -31.57 32.21
C THR A 508 -8.67 -32.92 32.93
N LYS A 509 -7.88 -33.93 32.54
CA LYS A 509 -7.95 -35.30 33.09
C LYS A 509 -6.91 -35.62 34.15
N GLY A 510 -5.69 -35.16 33.97
CA GLY A 510 -4.56 -35.42 34.85
C GLY A 510 -3.35 -34.63 34.42
N ASP A 511 -2.51 -34.28 35.39
CA ASP A 511 -1.29 -33.52 35.14
C ASP A 511 -0.32 -34.35 34.29
N GLN A 512 0.19 -33.77 33.19
CA GLN A 512 1.17 -34.43 32.32
C GLN A 512 2.57 -34.47 32.95
N VAL A 513 2.79 -33.63 33.95
CA VAL A 513 4.03 -33.54 34.73
C VAL A 513 3.70 -33.65 36.21
N THR A 514 4.38 -34.54 36.92
CA THR A 514 4.24 -34.66 38.38
C THR A 514 4.80 -33.41 39.06
N ALA A 515 3.94 -32.50 39.47
CA ALA A 515 4.32 -31.35 40.28
C ALA A 515 4.88 -31.84 41.62
N THR A 516 6.12 -31.48 41.96
CA THR A 516 6.76 -31.87 43.22
C THR A 516 6.43 -30.85 44.31
N HIS A 517 7.00 -30.98 45.51
CA HIS A 517 6.87 -29.98 46.57
C HIS A 517 7.72 -28.71 46.35
N SER A 518 8.50 -28.67 45.26
CA SER A 518 9.49 -27.63 44.98
C SER A 518 9.33 -27.13 43.53
N LEU A 519 9.22 -25.81 43.33
CA LEU A 519 8.97 -25.27 41.99
C LEU A 519 10.20 -25.41 41.08
N ASP A 520 11.41 -25.37 41.65
CA ASP A 520 12.67 -25.60 40.90
C ASP A 520 12.72 -26.98 40.23
N GLN A 521 12.31 -28.04 40.95
CA GLN A 521 12.25 -29.40 40.44
C GLN A 521 11.11 -29.52 39.42
N THR A 522 9.98 -28.87 39.68
CA THR A 522 8.84 -28.86 38.75
C THR A 522 9.22 -28.18 37.43
N LEU A 523 9.98 -27.08 37.46
CA LEU A 523 10.52 -26.41 36.27
C LEU A 523 11.40 -27.34 35.44
N GLN A 524 12.27 -28.15 36.08
CA GLN A 524 13.16 -29.08 35.35
C GLN A 524 12.38 -30.18 34.61
N VAL A 525 11.38 -30.77 35.27
CA VAL A 525 10.55 -31.81 34.64
C VAL A 525 9.66 -31.20 33.56
N PHE A 526 9.08 -30.02 33.81
CA PHE A 526 8.26 -29.32 32.83
C PHE A 526 9.06 -28.87 31.59
N THR A 527 10.29 -28.38 31.77
CA THR A 527 11.21 -28.07 30.65
C THR A 527 11.42 -29.29 29.75
N SER A 528 11.58 -30.47 30.35
CA SER A 528 11.76 -31.73 29.61
C SER A 528 10.51 -32.13 28.83
N TRP A 529 9.32 -31.90 29.39
CA TRP A 529 8.05 -32.12 28.71
C TRP A 529 7.85 -31.12 27.56
N CYS A 530 8.16 -29.84 27.76
CA CYS A 530 8.07 -28.84 26.70
C CYS A 530 8.92 -29.22 25.47
N GLN A 531 10.15 -29.67 25.69
CA GLN A 531 11.05 -30.07 24.60
C GLN A 531 10.60 -31.33 23.85
N LYS A 532 9.99 -32.29 24.54
CA LYS A 532 9.63 -33.59 23.96
C LYS A 532 8.24 -33.60 23.33
N ASP A 533 7.30 -32.94 23.98
CA ASP A 533 5.87 -33.03 23.67
C ASP A 533 5.33 -31.69 23.12
N ALA A 534 5.50 -30.58 23.86
CA ALA A 534 4.90 -29.30 23.46
C ALA A 534 5.51 -28.73 22.18
N ALA A 535 6.85 -28.73 22.06
CA ALA A 535 7.58 -28.15 20.92
C ALA A 535 7.28 -28.82 19.57
N VAL A 536 6.70 -30.03 19.57
CA VAL A 536 6.29 -30.74 18.35
C VAL A 536 5.00 -30.17 17.76
N ARG A 537 4.14 -29.57 18.60
CA ARG A 537 2.78 -29.15 18.21
C ARG A 537 2.41 -27.72 18.59
N ILE A 538 3.23 -27.04 19.38
CA ILE A 538 3.03 -25.65 19.81
C ILE A 538 4.22 -24.81 19.36
N GLU A 539 3.95 -23.78 18.55
CA GLU A 539 4.92 -22.73 18.23
C GLU A 539 4.82 -21.63 19.30
N TYR A 540 5.95 -21.35 19.96
CA TYR A 540 6.01 -20.38 21.06
C TYR A 540 7.39 -19.74 21.16
N ASP A 541 7.43 -18.52 21.67
CA ASP A 541 8.65 -17.86 22.13
C ASP A 541 8.94 -18.20 23.60
N HIS A 542 7.87 -18.36 24.40
CA HIS A 542 7.91 -18.67 25.83
C HIS A 542 6.71 -19.52 26.27
N VAL A 543 6.93 -20.49 27.17
CA VAL A 543 5.87 -21.32 27.77
C VAL A 543 5.82 -21.10 29.27
N GLU A 544 4.62 -20.97 29.82
CA GLU A 544 4.40 -20.86 31.26
C GLU A 544 3.41 -21.92 31.79
N LEU A 545 3.78 -22.59 32.88
CA LEU A 545 2.93 -23.55 33.60
C LEU A 545 2.31 -22.90 34.82
N LEU A 546 0.99 -22.80 34.81
CA LEU A 546 0.19 -22.25 35.88
C LEU A 546 -0.31 -23.37 36.81
N LEU A 547 0.14 -23.36 38.06
CA LEU A 547 -0.18 -24.37 39.08
C LEU A 547 -1.23 -23.86 40.07
N GLY A 548 -2.31 -24.61 40.28
CA GLY A 548 -3.36 -24.23 41.24
C GLY A 548 -3.02 -24.50 42.72
N GLN A 549 -1.96 -25.27 43.00
CA GLN A 549 -1.55 -25.60 44.37
C GLN A 549 -0.80 -24.44 45.04
N TYR A 550 -0.85 -24.39 46.38
CA TYR A 550 -0.02 -23.49 47.16
C TYR A 550 1.42 -23.99 47.26
N TYR A 551 2.36 -23.10 46.99
CA TYR A 551 3.80 -23.33 47.11
C TYR A 551 4.41 -22.26 48.02
N ALA A 552 5.49 -22.60 48.73
CA ALA A 552 6.26 -21.62 49.47
C ALA A 552 6.88 -20.58 48.52
N GLU A 553 7.29 -21.05 47.35
CA GLU A 553 7.82 -20.25 46.24
C GLU A 553 6.65 -19.78 45.34
N ARG A 554 6.79 -18.61 44.72
CA ARG A 554 5.72 -18.07 43.86
C ARG A 554 5.91 -18.39 42.38
N GLY A 555 7.14 -18.47 41.91
CA GLY A 555 7.46 -18.78 40.52
C GLY A 555 8.94 -19.08 40.34
N PHE A 556 9.26 -19.77 39.24
CA PHE A 556 10.63 -20.06 38.79
C PHE A 556 10.68 -20.09 37.26
N THR A 557 11.73 -19.52 36.69
CA THR A 557 12.01 -19.57 35.26
C THR A 557 13.51 -19.62 34.96
N TRP A 558 13.87 -20.02 33.73
CA TRP A 558 15.24 -19.93 33.25
C TRP A 558 15.58 -18.51 32.78
N LYS A 559 16.39 -17.81 33.57
CA LYS A 559 16.82 -16.43 33.28
C LYS A 559 17.51 -16.31 31.91
N GLY A 560 17.10 -15.32 31.13
CA GLY A 560 17.72 -14.94 29.86
C GLY A 560 17.49 -15.90 28.68
N MET A 561 16.68 -16.94 28.87
CA MET A 561 16.41 -17.97 27.86
C MET A 561 15.32 -17.59 26.86
N MET A 562 14.82 -16.34 26.84
CA MET A 562 13.86 -15.89 25.82
C MET A 562 14.37 -16.15 24.39
N CYS A 563 13.49 -16.71 23.54
CA CYS A 563 13.78 -17.22 22.18
C CYS A 563 14.64 -18.49 22.11
N GLN A 564 14.81 -19.23 23.22
CA GLN A 564 15.51 -20.51 23.23
C GLN A 564 14.52 -21.64 23.55
N PRO A 565 14.81 -22.91 23.18
CA PRO A 565 13.95 -24.04 23.51
C PRO A 565 13.65 -24.20 25.02
N ASN A 566 14.53 -23.67 25.88
CA ASN A 566 14.39 -23.70 27.33
C ASN A 566 13.70 -22.44 27.88
N SER A 567 13.04 -21.65 27.04
CA SER A 567 12.25 -20.50 27.48
C SER A 567 10.96 -20.97 28.15
N VAL A 568 11.09 -21.39 29.40
CA VAL A 568 10.04 -22.06 30.17
C VAL A 568 10.01 -21.50 31.58
N GLY A 569 8.82 -21.20 32.08
CA GLY A 569 8.55 -20.78 33.46
C GLY A 569 7.45 -21.62 34.12
N VAL A 570 7.40 -21.57 35.46
CA VAL A 570 6.36 -22.17 36.28
C VAL A 570 5.94 -21.17 37.36
N VAL A 571 4.63 -20.92 37.49
CA VAL A 571 4.08 -19.99 38.49
C VAL A 571 2.99 -20.66 39.33
N SER A 572 3.06 -20.42 40.63
CA SER A 572 2.03 -20.77 41.60
C SER A 572 0.88 -19.76 41.56
N PHE A 573 -0.26 -20.21 41.06
CA PHE A 573 -1.53 -19.47 40.95
C PHE A 573 -2.45 -19.74 42.14
N SER A 574 -1.89 -19.80 43.35
CA SER A 574 -2.65 -20.10 44.57
C SER A 574 -3.44 -18.89 45.10
N GLY A 575 -4.74 -19.07 45.37
CA GLY A 575 -5.60 -18.05 46.00
C GLY A 575 -6.32 -17.11 45.01
N GLN A 576 -7.35 -16.42 45.51
CA GLN A 576 -8.28 -15.59 44.71
C GLN A 576 -7.70 -14.24 44.21
N ASP A 577 -6.45 -13.89 44.51
CA ASP A 577 -5.87 -12.59 44.08
C ASP A 577 -5.19 -12.68 42.71
N THR A 578 -6.00 -12.71 41.64
CA THR A 578 -5.54 -12.77 40.25
C THR A 578 -4.46 -11.74 39.91
N ILE A 579 -4.53 -10.53 40.47
CA ILE A 579 -3.57 -9.46 40.18
C ILE A 579 -2.19 -9.79 40.75
N SER A 580 -2.11 -10.36 41.95
CA SER A 580 -0.83 -10.81 42.51
C SER A 580 -0.24 -11.95 41.67
N ASN A 581 -1.06 -12.85 41.16
CA ASN A 581 -0.58 -13.96 40.33
C ASN A 581 -0.06 -13.45 38.98
N VAL A 582 -0.75 -12.48 38.36
CA VAL A 582 -0.27 -11.84 37.12
C VAL A 582 1.01 -11.03 37.35
N MET A 583 1.15 -10.38 38.49
CA MET A 583 2.40 -9.71 38.88
C MET A 583 3.56 -10.68 38.96
N THR A 584 3.35 -11.86 39.57
CA THR A 584 4.37 -12.93 39.60
C THR A 584 4.66 -13.45 38.20
N LEU A 585 3.64 -13.68 37.37
CA LEU A 585 3.83 -14.09 35.99
C LEU A 585 4.64 -13.07 35.17
N ALA A 586 4.36 -11.77 35.33
CA ALA A 586 5.16 -10.71 34.71
C ALA A 586 6.60 -10.67 35.24
N HIS A 587 6.81 -10.97 36.53
CA HIS A 587 8.13 -11.08 37.12
C HIS A 587 8.93 -12.24 36.49
N GLU A 588 8.33 -13.42 36.37
CA GLU A 588 8.99 -14.59 35.76
C GLU A 588 9.28 -14.38 34.27
N ILE A 589 8.36 -13.80 33.50
CA ILE A 589 8.62 -13.42 32.10
C ILE A 589 9.79 -12.40 32.03
N GLY A 590 9.89 -11.50 33.01
CA GLY A 590 11.02 -10.57 33.16
C GLY A 590 12.36 -11.28 33.31
N HIS A 591 12.45 -12.28 34.18
CA HIS A 591 13.63 -13.14 34.29
C HIS A 591 13.95 -13.86 32.98
N SER A 592 12.94 -14.43 32.30
CA SER A 592 13.11 -15.06 30.99
C SER A 592 13.72 -14.10 29.95
N LEU A 593 13.33 -12.82 29.99
CA LEU A 593 13.89 -11.74 29.16
C LEU A 593 15.31 -11.32 29.57
N GLY A 594 15.75 -11.69 30.77
CA GLY A 594 17.12 -11.50 31.28
C GLY A 594 17.24 -10.49 32.42
N PHE A 595 16.14 -10.02 33.00
CA PHE A 595 16.17 -8.96 34.03
C PHE A 595 16.65 -9.50 35.37
N ASP A 596 17.31 -8.66 36.15
CA ASP A 596 17.67 -8.92 37.54
C ASP A 596 16.65 -8.32 38.51
N HIS A 597 16.79 -8.67 39.78
CA HIS A 597 15.98 -8.03 40.80
C HIS A 597 16.35 -6.56 40.98
N ASP A 598 15.36 -5.68 41.15
CA ASP A 598 15.56 -4.23 41.37
C ASP A 598 16.35 -3.91 42.66
N ASP A 599 16.43 -4.86 43.59
CA ASP A 599 17.20 -4.81 44.83
C ASP A 599 18.45 -5.71 44.80
N ALA A 600 18.88 -6.15 43.61
CA ALA A 600 20.16 -6.82 43.44
C ALA A 600 21.33 -5.85 43.73
N ARG A 601 22.46 -6.40 44.20
CA ARG A 601 23.66 -5.62 44.58
C ARG A 601 24.16 -4.69 43.48
N GLN A 602 24.00 -5.08 42.21
CA GLN A 602 24.39 -4.28 41.05
C GLN A 602 23.63 -2.94 40.91
N PHE A 603 22.50 -2.81 41.59
CA PHE A 603 21.69 -1.60 41.60
C PHE A 603 21.77 -0.82 42.92
N TYR A 604 22.61 -1.21 43.89
CA TYR A 604 22.73 -0.48 45.17
C TYR A 604 23.16 0.98 45.00
N ASP A 605 23.95 1.29 43.97
CA ASP A 605 24.36 2.66 43.62
C ASP A 605 23.35 3.39 42.70
N GLN A 606 22.30 2.70 42.23
CA GLN A 606 21.31 3.21 41.28
C GLN A 606 19.90 3.22 41.89
N PHE A 607 19.27 4.39 41.97
CA PHE A 607 17.91 4.46 42.51
C PHE A 607 16.87 3.90 41.50
N CYS A 608 16.50 2.63 41.66
CA CYS A 608 15.45 1.98 40.86
C CYS A 608 14.07 2.48 41.28
N ASN A 609 13.33 3.08 40.35
CA ASN A 609 12.07 3.76 40.59
C ASN A 609 11.02 3.42 39.52
N CYS A 610 9.81 3.07 39.96
CA CYS A 610 8.61 2.85 39.15
C CYS A 610 7.45 3.81 39.48
N ASN A 611 7.71 4.87 40.26
CA ASN A 611 6.73 5.88 40.67
C ASN A 611 5.61 5.36 41.61
N CYS A 612 5.93 4.34 42.39
CA CYS A 612 5.14 3.86 43.52
C CYS A 612 5.96 4.04 44.81
N THR A 613 5.28 4.36 45.91
CA THR A 613 5.85 4.90 47.15
C THR A 613 5.89 3.87 48.30
N HIS A 614 5.09 2.79 48.24
CA HIS A 614 4.93 1.86 49.39
C HIS A 614 5.58 0.46 49.32
N ARG A 615 5.53 -0.33 48.23
CA ARG A 615 6.05 -1.73 48.24
C ARG A 615 7.00 -2.16 47.10
N GLY A 616 7.40 -1.28 46.20
CA GLY A 616 8.37 -1.61 45.14
C GLY A 616 7.74 -2.15 43.84
N CYS A 617 8.59 -2.30 42.83
CA CYS A 617 8.26 -2.56 41.42
C CYS A 617 8.15 -4.06 41.11
N ILE A 618 7.73 -4.42 39.90
CA ILE A 618 7.53 -5.83 39.50
C ILE A 618 8.78 -6.68 39.72
N MET A 619 9.98 -6.19 39.37
CA MET A 619 11.22 -6.97 39.47
C MET A 619 11.87 -6.95 40.86
N ARG A 620 11.19 -6.51 41.92
CA ARG A 620 11.79 -6.60 43.26
C ARG A 620 11.78 -8.05 43.78
N SER A 621 12.76 -8.45 44.59
CA SER A 621 12.84 -9.79 45.19
C SER A 621 11.66 -10.15 46.12
N SER A 622 11.04 -9.13 46.71
CA SER A 622 9.83 -9.24 47.52
C SER A 622 8.62 -8.73 46.75
N PRO A 623 7.43 -9.36 46.90
CA PRO A 623 6.24 -8.98 46.14
C PRO A 623 5.89 -7.49 46.26
N GLY A 624 6.07 -6.77 45.15
CA GLY A 624 5.70 -5.38 45.02
C GLY A 624 4.18 -5.17 44.91
N SER A 625 3.75 -3.93 45.10
CA SER A 625 2.35 -3.51 44.89
C SER A 625 2.15 -2.68 43.62
N CYS A 626 3.23 -2.43 42.88
CA CYS A 626 3.22 -1.55 41.72
C CYS A 626 3.13 -2.35 40.42
N LEU A 627 2.07 -2.16 39.63
CA LEU A 627 1.93 -2.74 38.28
C LEU A 627 2.88 -2.09 37.24
N ALA A 628 4.11 -1.75 37.62
CA ALA A 628 5.06 -1.08 36.74
C ALA A 628 6.50 -1.57 36.95
N PHE A 629 7.25 -1.60 35.86
CA PHE A 629 8.68 -1.86 35.85
C PHE A 629 9.48 -0.61 36.23
N SER A 630 10.65 -0.81 36.85
CA SER A 630 11.54 0.28 37.25
C SER A 630 12.32 0.84 36.05
N ASN A 631 12.90 2.02 36.22
CA ASN A 631 13.89 2.56 35.29
C ASN A 631 15.13 1.64 35.11
N CYS A 632 15.51 0.86 36.12
CA CYS A 632 16.60 -0.12 36.03
C CYS A 632 16.22 -1.27 35.10
N THR A 633 15.03 -1.86 35.30
CA THR A 633 14.51 -2.92 34.43
C THR A 633 14.36 -2.46 32.98
N MET A 634 13.92 -1.21 32.75
CA MET A 634 13.82 -0.64 31.40
C MET A 634 15.17 -0.57 30.69
N ARG A 635 16.26 -0.37 31.44
CA ARG A 635 17.63 -0.36 30.90
C ARG A 635 18.09 -1.77 30.55
N GLU A 636 17.81 -2.75 31.42
CA GLU A 636 18.10 -4.15 31.12
C GLU A 636 17.32 -4.65 29.90
N TYR A 637 16.06 -4.25 29.74
CA TYR A 637 15.30 -4.53 28.51
C TYR A 637 16.01 -4.01 27.25
N TYR A 638 16.57 -2.80 27.32
CA TYR A 638 17.36 -2.28 26.22
C TYR A 638 18.61 -3.13 25.95
N ASP A 639 19.37 -3.47 26.98
CA ASP A 639 20.63 -4.20 26.82
C ASP A 639 20.43 -5.68 26.41
N GLU A 640 19.44 -6.36 26.97
CA GLU A 640 19.21 -7.79 26.79
C GLU A 640 18.32 -8.12 25.58
N VAL A 641 17.39 -7.23 25.22
CA VAL A 641 16.41 -7.49 24.15
C VAL A 641 16.68 -6.62 22.92
N ILE A 642 16.81 -5.31 23.10
CA ILE A 642 16.95 -4.37 21.98
C ILE A 642 18.33 -4.48 21.35
N LYS A 643 19.39 -4.34 22.16
CA LYS A 643 20.79 -4.34 21.71
C LYS A 643 21.25 -5.69 21.19
N LYS A 644 20.83 -6.79 21.82
CA LYS A 644 21.11 -8.16 21.36
C LYS A 644 20.22 -8.60 20.18
N ASN A 645 19.26 -7.77 19.77
CA ASN A 645 18.40 -7.99 18.61
C ASN A 645 17.77 -9.39 18.55
N LYS A 646 17.10 -9.81 19.64
CA LYS A 646 16.47 -11.14 19.74
C LYS A 646 15.45 -11.36 18.60
N PRO A 647 15.68 -12.29 17.66
CA PRO A 647 14.95 -12.36 16.39
C PRO A 647 13.50 -12.86 16.53
N CYS A 648 13.21 -13.75 17.48
CA CYS A 648 11.86 -14.31 17.66
C CYS A 648 10.81 -13.26 18.06
N LEU A 649 11.25 -12.12 18.59
CA LEU A 649 10.33 -11.07 19.05
C LEU A 649 9.92 -10.10 17.92
N PHE A 650 10.33 -10.35 16.68
CA PHE A 650 10.02 -9.51 15.51
C PHE A 650 8.95 -10.09 14.59
N ASN A 651 8.68 -11.39 14.65
CA ASN A 651 7.57 -11.97 13.92
C ASN A 651 6.26 -11.49 14.53
N ILE A 652 5.36 -11.08 13.65
CA ILE A 652 3.94 -11.00 13.99
C ILE A 652 3.43 -12.44 13.87
N PRO A 653 2.72 -12.99 14.87
CA PRO A 653 2.27 -14.38 14.86
C PRO A 653 1.58 -14.73 13.55
N SER A 654 2.04 -15.81 12.93
CA SER A 654 1.78 -16.07 11.53
C SER A 654 0.32 -16.45 11.25
N LEU A 655 -0.33 -15.67 10.38
CA LEU A 655 -1.40 -16.14 9.49
C LEU A 655 -0.74 -17.03 8.43
N LYS A 656 -0.58 -18.33 8.70
CA LYS A 656 -0.18 -19.29 7.67
C LYS A 656 -1.20 -20.44 7.58
N PRO A 657 -1.96 -20.52 6.49
CA PRO A 657 -2.42 -21.80 5.98
C PRO A 657 -1.28 -22.48 5.20
N PHE A 658 -1.21 -23.80 5.27
CA PHE A 658 -0.30 -24.65 4.48
C PHE A 658 -0.52 -24.52 2.94
N LEU A 659 0.56 -24.79 2.16
CA LEU A 659 0.84 -24.67 0.69
C LEU A 659 -0.15 -25.23 -0.38
N PHE A 660 -0.02 -24.79 -1.66
CA PHE A 660 -0.21 -25.58 -2.91
C PHE A 660 0.67 -25.11 -4.13
N GLU A 661 1.06 -26.05 -5.03
CA GLU A 661 1.88 -25.96 -6.29
C GLU A 661 0.97 -25.88 -7.57
N LEU A 662 1.38 -25.25 -8.69
CA LEU A 662 0.48 -24.99 -9.85
C LEU A 662 1.14 -25.00 -11.27
N CYS A 663 0.69 -25.89 -12.16
CA CYS A 663 1.12 -26.02 -13.57
C CYS A 663 0.41 -25.05 -14.54
N GLY A 664 1.15 -24.46 -15.49
CA GLY A 664 0.62 -23.63 -16.59
C GLY A 664 0.92 -22.13 -16.44
N ASN A 665 1.87 -21.75 -15.60
CA ASN A 665 2.25 -20.38 -15.28
C ASN A 665 3.59 -19.96 -15.94
N GLY A 666 4.21 -20.86 -16.70
CA GLY A 666 5.51 -20.65 -17.35
C GLY A 666 6.72 -20.74 -16.42
N VAL A 667 6.58 -21.33 -15.23
CA VAL A 667 7.65 -21.50 -14.24
C VAL A 667 7.77 -22.98 -13.86
N LEU A 668 8.95 -23.57 -14.08
CA LEU A 668 9.19 -24.99 -13.82
C LEU A 668 9.36 -25.27 -12.31
N GLU A 669 8.38 -25.95 -11.69
CA GLU A 669 8.34 -26.28 -10.26
C GLU A 669 8.80 -27.73 -9.94
N LYS A 670 8.95 -28.06 -8.64
CA LYS A 670 9.57 -29.31 -8.18
C LYS A 670 8.60 -30.50 -8.26
N GLY A 671 8.44 -31.03 -9.47
CA GLY A 671 7.51 -32.13 -9.80
C GLY A 671 7.08 -32.14 -11.26
N GLU A 672 7.47 -31.10 -12.02
CA GLU A 672 7.09 -30.89 -13.41
C GLU A 672 8.26 -31.11 -14.38
N GLU A 673 7.94 -31.50 -15.62
CA GLU A 673 8.93 -31.69 -16.70
C GLU A 673 9.06 -30.47 -17.64
N CYS A 674 7.98 -29.67 -17.84
CA CYS A 674 7.97 -28.42 -18.63
C CYS A 674 6.70 -27.56 -18.40
N ASP A 675 6.71 -26.26 -18.74
CA ASP A 675 5.56 -25.32 -18.69
C ASP A 675 5.63 -24.25 -19.82
N CYS A 676 4.61 -24.16 -20.71
CA CYS A 676 4.70 -23.50 -22.03
C CYS A 676 3.65 -22.41 -22.40
N GLY A 677 2.64 -22.07 -21.57
CA GLY A 677 1.65 -21.01 -21.91
C GLY A 677 0.47 -21.43 -22.83
N SER A 678 -0.15 -20.48 -23.60
CA SER A 678 -1.46 -20.64 -24.34
C SER A 678 -1.42 -20.55 -25.90
N ASP A 679 -2.51 -20.94 -26.62
CA ASP A 679 -2.56 -21.37 -28.05
C ASP A 679 -3.14 -20.45 -29.20
N GLU A 680 -3.37 -19.11 -29.10
CA GLU A 680 -4.00 -18.26 -30.19
C GLU A 680 -3.08 -17.25 -30.96
N PHE A 681 -3.41 -16.86 -32.22
CA PHE A 681 -2.67 -15.88 -33.06
C PHE A 681 -3.01 -14.39 -32.77
N GLN A 682 -2.01 -13.49 -32.85
CA GLN A 682 -2.14 -12.04 -32.57
C GLN A 682 -2.70 -11.20 -33.76
N PRO A 683 -3.35 -10.03 -33.54
CA PRO A 683 -3.97 -9.22 -34.60
C PRO A 683 -2.95 -8.47 -35.49
N ALA A 684 -3.34 -8.19 -36.74
CA ALA A 684 -2.49 -7.50 -37.70
C ALA A 684 -2.16 -6.05 -37.26
N GLY A 685 -0.88 -5.66 -37.38
CA GLY A 685 -0.40 -4.33 -36.97
C GLY A 685 0.03 -4.20 -35.51
N LYS A 686 -0.05 -5.29 -34.73
CA LYS A 686 0.60 -5.38 -33.42
C LYS A 686 2.10 -5.59 -33.60
N ILE A 687 2.93 -4.86 -32.86
CA ILE A 687 4.39 -5.04 -32.90
C ILE A 687 4.70 -6.41 -32.29
N CYS A 688 5.32 -7.30 -33.05
CA CYS A 688 5.81 -8.58 -32.55
C CYS A 688 7.30 -8.56 -32.22
N ARG A 689 8.07 -7.65 -32.83
CA ARG A 689 9.47 -7.40 -32.49
C ARG A 689 9.79 -5.91 -32.57
N GLU A 690 10.29 -5.37 -31.48
CA GLU A 690 10.78 -3.98 -31.42
C GLU A 690 12.20 -3.86 -31.99
N TYR A 691 12.54 -2.67 -32.48
CA TYR A 691 13.90 -2.36 -32.94
C TYR A 691 14.88 -2.40 -31.75
N ARG A 692 15.97 -3.16 -31.86
CA ARG A 692 16.98 -3.33 -30.80
C ARG A 692 18.11 -2.31 -30.85
N SER A 693 18.28 -1.66 -31.99
CA SER A 693 19.33 -0.67 -32.23
C SER A 693 18.84 0.41 -33.19
N THR A 694 19.63 1.48 -33.36
CA THR A 694 19.35 2.51 -34.38
C THR A 694 19.42 1.99 -35.81
N CYS A 695 20.01 0.81 -36.01
CA CYS A 695 20.13 0.11 -37.28
C CYS A 695 19.07 -0.97 -37.50
N ASP A 696 18.23 -1.23 -36.49
CA ASP A 696 17.18 -2.25 -36.54
C ASP A 696 15.83 -1.60 -36.93
N LEU A 697 14.89 -2.40 -37.46
CA LEU A 697 13.55 -1.94 -37.83
C LEU A 697 12.50 -2.76 -37.04
N PRO A 698 11.30 -2.22 -36.75
CA PRO A 698 10.26 -2.97 -36.06
C PRO A 698 9.43 -3.84 -37.02
N GLU A 699 8.92 -4.97 -36.53
CA GLU A 699 8.02 -5.87 -37.25
C GLU A 699 6.66 -5.96 -36.58
N PHE A 700 5.66 -6.10 -37.45
CA PHE A 700 4.26 -6.13 -37.12
C PHE A 700 3.67 -7.49 -37.49
N CYS A 701 2.84 -8.03 -36.61
CA CYS A 701 2.03 -9.21 -36.89
C CYS A 701 1.22 -9.00 -38.17
N ASN A 702 1.14 -10.04 -39.00
CA ASN A 702 0.28 -10.05 -40.18
C ASN A 702 -1.17 -10.49 -39.89
N GLY A 703 -1.43 -11.02 -38.68
CA GLY A 703 -2.75 -11.50 -38.27
C GLY A 703 -3.09 -12.93 -38.69
N SER A 704 -2.17 -13.67 -39.33
CA SER A 704 -2.44 -14.99 -39.92
C SER A 704 -1.36 -16.04 -39.64
N SER A 705 -0.35 -15.72 -38.84
CA SER A 705 0.79 -16.60 -38.48
C SER A 705 1.11 -16.49 -36.99
N ALA A 706 1.49 -17.60 -36.34
CA ALA A 706 2.06 -17.60 -34.99
C ALA A 706 3.48 -17.02 -34.94
N ILE A 707 4.18 -17.03 -36.08
CA ILE A 707 5.56 -16.58 -36.19
C ILE A 707 5.54 -15.15 -36.74
N CYS A 708 6.24 -14.26 -36.04
CA CYS A 708 6.48 -12.88 -36.48
C CYS A 708 7.18 -12.88 -37.85
N PRO A 709 6.95 -11.86 -38.72
CA PRO A 709 7.74 -11.72 -39.93
C PRO A 709 9.25 -11.76 -39.64
N GLU A 710 10.03 -12.20 -40.62
CA GLU A 710 11.49 -12.29 -40.46
C GLU A 710 12.08 -10.93 -40.06
N ASP A 711 13.07 -10.98 -39.18
CA ASP A 711 13.84 -9.83 -38.69
C ASP A 711 14.42 -9.04 -39.88
N VAL A 712 13.97 -7.80 -40.03
CA VAL A 712 14.49 -6.86 -41.01
C VAL A 712 15.16 -5.68 -40.31
N PHE A 713 16.27 -5.25 -40.87
CA PHE A 713 17.06 -4.16 -40.35
C PHE A 713 17.47 -3.22 -41.48
N LYS A 714 17.93 -2.02 -41.14
CA LYS A 714 18.41 -1.05 -42.14
C LYS A 714 19.57 -1.65 -42.91
N GLN A 715 19.61 -1.41 -44.21
CA GLN A 715 20.68 -1.92 -45.06
C GLN A 715 22.07 -1.55 -44.53
N ASP A 716 23.04 -2.43 -44.75
CA ASP A 716 24.41 -2.19 -44.36
C ASP A 716 24.96 -0.92 -45.02
N GLY A 717 25.80 -0.21 -44.28
CA GLY A 717 26.33 1.08 -44.70
C GLY A 717 25.44 2.28 -44.37
N THR A 718 24.20 2.07 -43.89
CA THR A 718 23.34 3.17 -43.40
C THR A 718 24.04 3.91 -42.25
N PRO A 719 24.17 5.25 -42.28
CA PRO A 719 24.86 5.99 -41.22
C PRO A 719 24.10 5.89 -39.90
N CYS A 720 24.81 5.58 -38.81
CA CYS A 720 24.23 5.43 -37.46
C CYS A 720 24.94 6.27 -36.39
N GLY A 721 26.01 6.97 -36.76
CA GLY A 721 26.75 7.94 -35.94
C GLY A 721 27.61 8.85 -36.83
N ASP A 722 28.53 9.62 -36.24
CA ASP A 722 29.33 10.60 -36.99
C ASP A 722 30.23 9.96 -38.08
N ASN A 723 30.84 8.81 -37.77
CA ASN A 723 31.62 8.01 -38.73
C ASN A 723 31.24 6.52 -38.70
N ASP A 724 30.18 6.17 -37.96
CA ASP A 724 29.74 4.79 -37.75
C ASP A 724 28.61 4.43 -38.72
N ARG A 725 28.57 3.16 -39.12
CA ARG A 725 27.61 2.64 -40.10
C ARG A 725 26.97 1.35 -39.59
N CYS A 726 25.74 1.12 -40.00
CA CYS A 726 25.03 -0.11 -39.76
C CYS A 726 25.73 -1.26 -40.46
N TYR A 727 25.89 -2.37 -39.74
CA TYR A 727 26.37 -3.64 -40.26
C TYR A 727 25.63 -4.76 -39.54
N GLU A 728 24.97 -5.64 -40.28
CA GLU A 728 24.16 -6.75 -39.74
C GLU A 728 23.14 -6.30 -38.67
N GLY A 729 22.51 -5.14 -38.91
CA GLY A 729 21.47 -4.59 -38.04
C GLY A 729 21.96 -3.96 -36.74
N GLN A 730 23.27 -3.82 -36.53
CA GLN A 730 23.87 -3.17 -35.37
C GLN A 730 24.73 -1.97 -35.73
N CYS A 731 24.81 -1.01 -34.80
CA CYS A 731 25.71 0.14 -34.89
C CYS A 731 26.91 -0.11 -33.95
N HIS A 732 28.01 -0.62 -34.49
CA HIS A 732 29.20 -0.92 -33.72
C HIS A 732 30.16 0.27 -33.64
N SER A 733 30.68 0.55 -32.44
CA SER A 733 31.75 1.53 -32.22
C SER A 733 32.69 1.08 -31.10
N HIS A 734 33.95 1.51 -31.15
CA HIS A 734 34.93 1.20 -30.09
C HIS A 734 34.45 1.66 -28.71
N GLU A 735 33.78 2.80 -28.65
CA GLU A 735 33.31 3.35 -27.39
C GLU A 735 32.12 2.55 -26.83
N ALA A 736 31.18 2.14 -27.68
CA ALA A 736 30.08 1.28 -27.27
C ALA A 736 30.61 -0.07 -26.74
N GLN A 737 31.60 -0.65 -27.41
CA GLN A 737 32.23 -1.89 -26.98
C GLN A 737 32.96 -1.74 -25.64
N CYS A 738 33.71 -0.65 -25.43
CA CYS A 738 34.36 -0.39 -24.15
C CYS A 738 33.37 -0.24 -22.99
N LYS A 739 32.23 0.43 -23.22
CA LYS A 739 31.16 0.56 -22.23
C LYS A 739 30.49 -0.77 -21.91
N ALA A 740 30.35 -1.65 -22.90
CA ALA A 740 29.82 -3.00 -22.69
C ALA A 740 30.77 -3.86 -21.86
N LEU A 741 32.09 -3.78 -22.10
CA LEU A 741 33.08 -4.63 -21.43
C LEU A 741 33.46 -4.17 -20.01
N PHE A 742 33.52 -2.85 -19.77
CA PHE A 742 34.06 -2.28 -18.53
C PHE A 742 33.11 -1.29 -17.83
N GLY A 743 31.87 -1.14 -18.33
CA GLY A 743 30.82 -0.31 -17.74
C GLY A 743 30.76 1.13 -18.28
N LYS A 744 29.71 1.86 -17.89
CA LYS A 744 29.32 3.14 -18.50
C LYS A 744 30.40 4.25 -18.49
N ALA A 745 31.33 4.20 -17.55
CA ALA A 745 32.40 5.20 -17.43
C ALA A 745 33.57 4.96 -18.40
N ALA A 746 33.65 3.76 -18.99
CA ALA A 746 34.69 3.39 -19.92
C ALA A 746 34.58 4.18 -21.23
N GLN A 747 35.74 4.51 -21.81
CA GLN A 747 35.85 5.24 -23.05
C GLN A 747 36.81 4.51 -24.00
N ARG A 748 36.72 4.82 -25.29
CA ARG A 748 37.71 4.38 -26.27
C ARG A 748 39.09 4.90 -25.86
N ALA A 749 40.10 4.02 -25.88
CA ALA A 749 41.47 4.44 -25.63
C ALA A 749 42.07 5.26 -26.79
N PRO A 750 43.05 6.13 -26.53
CA PRO A 750 43.77 6.85 -27.57
C PRO A 750 44.49 5.92 -28.55
N LEU A 751 44.77 6.42 -29.76
CA LEU A 751 45.36 5.63 -30.86
C LEU A 751 46.72 5.02 -30.49
N SER A 752 47.48 5.66 -29.60
CA SER A 752 48.73 5.15 -29.02
C SER A 752 48.55 3.77 -28.40
N CYS A 753 47.48 3.55 -27.64
CA CYS A 753 47.16 2.26 -27.03
C CYS A 753 46.94 1.17 -28.08
N PHE A 754 46.12 1.45 -29.10
CA PHE A 754 45.86 0.50 -30.18
C PHE A 754 47.13 0.16 -30.97
N ARG A 755 47.95 1.17 -31.27
CA ARG A 755 49.22 1.01 -31.98
C ARG A 755 50.20 0.13 -31.20
N GLU A 756 50.52 0.52 -29.98
CA GLU A 756 51.56 -0.15 -29.17
C GLU A 756 51.18 -1.56 -28.75
N VAL A 757 49.89 -1.83 -28.55
CA VAL A 757 49.41 -3.15 -28.10
C VAL A 757 49.21 -4.08 -29.31
N ASN A 758 48.49 -3.66 -30.35
CA ASN A 758 48.09 -4.57 -31.44
C ASN A 758 49.20 -4.91 -32.44
N ILE A 759 50.28 -4.12 -32.53
CA ILE A 759 51.46 -4.45 -33.37
C ILE A 759 52.29 -5.59 -32.77
N ARG A 760 52.21 -5.82 -31.44
CA ARG A 760 53.01 -6.85 -30.75
C ARG A 760 52.74 -8.25 -31.29
N GLY A 761 51.49 -8.54 -31.66
CA GLY A 761 51.05 -9.85 -32.10
C GLY A 761 51.29 -10.88 -31.00
N ASP A 762 50.71 -10.61 -29.83
CA ASP A 762 50.72 -11.50 -28.67
C ASP A 762 49.27 -11.74 -28.20
N ARG A 763 49.11 -12.45 -27.09
CA ARG A 763 47.81 -12.77 -26.50
C ARG A 763 47.00 -11.56 -26.05
N CYS A 764 47.62 -10.38 -25.90
CA CYS A 764 46.99 -9.16 -25.41
C CYS A 764 46.67 -8.18 -26.55
N GLY A 765 47.42 -8.23 -27.64
CA GLY A 765 47.22 -7.40 -28.82
C GLY A 765 47.62 -8.10 -30.11
N ASN A 766 46.63 -8.35 -30.97
CA ASN A 766 46.79 -9.06 -32.24
C ASN A 766 45.63 -8.75 -33.21
N CYS A 767 45.81 -9.12 -34.48
CA CYS A 767 44.80 -9.12 -35.54
C CYS A 767 44.40 -10.56 -35.90
N GLY A 768 44.19 -11.41 -34.90
CA GLY A 768 43.76 -12.79 -35.07
C GLY A 768 44.80 -13.84 -34.68
N TRP A 769 44.38 -15.10 -34.75
CA TRP A 769 45.15 -16.29 -34.39
C TRP A 769 45.08 -17.30 -35.53
N ASN A 770 46.23 -17.79 -35.99
CA ASN A 770 46.32 -18.73 -37.11
C ASN A 770 46.49 -20.20 -36.65
N GLY A 771 46.03 -20.55 -35.45
CA GLY A 771 46.21 -21.90 -34.88
C GLY A 771 47.58 -22.16 -34.24
N THR A 772 48.61 -21.37 -34.58
CA THR A 772 50.01 -21.58 -34.12
C THR A 772 50.69 -20.32 -33.58
N TYR A 773 50.40 -19.15 -34.12
CA TYR A 773 50.93 -17.87 -33.65
C TYR A 773 49.89 -16.75 -33.80
N TYR A 774 50.08 -15.68 -33.02
CA TYR A 774 49.26 -14.48 -33.06
C TYR A 774 49.69 -13.56 -34.21
N THR A 775 48.73 -13.13 -35.03
CA THR A 775 49.01 -12.27 -36.18
C THR A 775 49.21 -10.84 -35.71
N LYS A 776 50.39 -10.27 -35.99
CA LYS A 776 50.68 -8.84 -35.75
C LYS A 776 49.80 -7.96 -36.63
N CYS A 777 49.23 -6.90 -36.07
CA CYS A 777 48.48 -5.93 -36.87
C CYS A 777 49.41 -5.07 -37.73
N ARG A 778 48.97 -4.76 -38.95
CA ARG A 778 49.55 -3.69 -39.78
C ARG A 778 49.04 -2.33 -39.30
N GLU A 779 49.75 -1.25 -39.62
CA GLU A 779 49.36 0.11 -39.19
C GLU A 779 47.97 0.56 -39.63
N GLU A 780 47.53 0.12 -40.79
CA GLU A 780 46.17 0.37 -41.26
C GLU A 780 45.10 -0.40 -40.48
N ASN A 781 45.46 -1.50 -39.79
CA ASN A 781 44.53 -2.42 -39.14
C ASN A 781 44.56 -2.36 -37.61
N ILE A 782 45.38 -1.50 -37.00
CA ILE A 782 45.53 -1.44 -35.53
C ILE A 782 44.22 -1.18 -34.78
N LEU A 783 43.26 -0.51 -35.42
CA LEU A 783 41.92 -0.26 -34.86
C LEU A 783 40.95 -1.44 -35.03
N CYS A 784 41.31 -2.48 -35.78
CA CYS A 784 40.49 -3.67 -36.03
C CYS A 784 41.04 -4.94 -35.33
N GLY A 785 42.13 -4.81 -34.58
CA GLY A 785 42.72 -5.91 -33.83
C GLY A 785 41.95 -6.23 -32.55
N ARG A 786 42.54 -5.94 -31.40
CA ARG A 786 41.87 -6.06 -30.10
C ARG A 786 41.46 -4.70 -29.56
N VAL A 787 40.33 -4.69 -28.85
CA VAL A 787 39.76 -3.46 -28.31
C VAL A 787 40.62 -2.91 -27.17
N GLN A 788 40.85 -1.60 -27.17
CA GLN A 788 41.58 -0.90 -26.11
C GLN A 788 40.69 0.21 -25.52
N CYS A 789 40.58 0.23 -24.20
CA CYS A 789 39.70 1.10 -23.44
C CYS A 789 40.47 1.92 -22.39
N ALA A 790 39.90 3.06 -22.00
CA ALA A 790 40.46 3.97 -21.00
C ALA A 790 39.38 4.39 -20.00
N ASN A 791 39.80 5.05 -18.90
CA ASN A 791 38.93 5.57 -17.85
C ASN A 791 38.12 4.50 -17.08
N ILE A 792 38.75 3.36 -16.78
CA ILE A 792 38.12 2.27 -16.03
C ILE A 792 38.21 2.54 -14.52
N LYS A 793 37.07 2.74 -13.85
CA LYS A 793 37.01 3.05 -12.40
C LYS A 793 36.92 1.83 -11.50
N ARG A 794 36.34 0.74 -11.99
CA ARG A 794 36.16 -0.53 -11.26
C ARG A 794 36.20 -1.66 -12.28
N VAL A 795 37.03 -2.67 -12.04
CA VAL A 795 37.10 -3.86 -12.89
C VAL A 795 35.89 -4.76 -12.53
N PRO A 796 35.04 -5.15 -13.50
CA PRO A 796 33.89 -6.02 -13.24
C PRO A 796 34.33 -7.43 -12.88
N VAL A 797 33.55 -8.13 -12.04
CA VAL A 797 33.75 -9.55 -11.72
C VAL A 797 33.37 -10.35 -12.97
N ARG A 798 34.32 -11.12 -13.53
CA ARG A 798 34.17 -11.93 -14.74
C ARG A 798 34.07 -13.43 -14.38
N GLN A 799 33.59 -14.24 -15.32
CA GLN A 799 33.57 -15.70 -15.19
C GLN A 799 35.00 -16.27 -15.19
N ASP A 800 35.17 -17.50 -14.67
CA ASP A 800 36.47 -18.16 -14.58
C ASP A 800 37.12 -18.32 -15.98
N GLY A 801 38.26 -17.66 -16.21
CA GLY A 801 39.07 -17.79 -17.44
C GLY A 801 39.28 -16.52 -18.27
N GLU A 802 38.54 -15.43 -18.02
CA GLU A 802 38.72 -14.14 -18.72
C GLU A 802 39.68 -13.18 -17.99
N THR A 803 40.89 -12.99 -18.52
CA THR A 803 41.89 -12.08 -17.93
C THR A 803 41.75 -10.66 -18.47
N VAL A 804 41.63 -9.68 -17.57
CA VAL A 804 41.75 -8.25 -17.89
C VAL A 804 43.21 -7.85 -17.93
N VAL A 805 43.64 -7.22 -19.02
CA VAL A 805 45.01 -6.79 -19.24
C VAL A 805 45.09 -5.26 -19.16
N GLN A 806 46.03 -4.77 -18.36
CA GLN A 806 46.36 -3.36 -18.23
C GLN A 806 47.77 -3.13 -18.78
N THR A 807 47.90 -2.24 -19.76
CA THR A 807 49.19 -1.86 -20.37
C THR A 807 49.39 -0.36 -20.26
N THR A 808 50.52 0.06 -19.69
CA THR A 808 50.89 1.48 -19.64
C THR A 808 51.58 1.89 -20.94
N VAL A 809 51.04 2.91 -21.62
CA VAL A 809 51.58 3.47 -22.87
C VAL A 809 51.61 4.99 -22.75
N ASN A 810 52.78 5.63 -22.92
CA ASN A 810 52.93 7.09 -22.88
C ASN A 810 52.24 7.77 -21.67
N ASN A 811 52.40 7.23 -20.45
CA ASN A 811 51.74 7.68 -19.22
C ASN A 811 50.20 7.52 -19.17
N GLU A 812 49.59 6.80 -20.11
CA GLU A 812 48.17 6.45 -20.10
C GLU A 812 47.99 4.94 -19.84
N LEU A 813 46.91 4.59 -19.16
CA LEU A 813 46.55 3.20 -18.87
C LEU A 813 45.57 2.68 -19.92
N CYS A 814 46.04 1.78 -20.77
CA CYS A 814 45.26 1.07 -21.76
C CYS A 814 44.73 -0.24 -21.17
N TRP A 815 43.43 -0.49 -21.31
CA TRP A 815 42.76 -1.68 -20.78
C TRP A 815 42.20 -2.52 -21.92
N GLY A 816 42.40 -3.84 -21.86
CA GLY A 816 41.90 -4.80 -22.84
C GLY A 816 41.65 -6.16 -22.20
N LEU A 817 41.30 -7.14 -23.02
CA LEU A 817 41.11 -8.53 -22.59
C LEU A 817 42.19 -9.42 -23.22
N GLU A 818 42.55 -10.51 -22.56
CA GLU A 818 43.43 -11.56 -23.09
C GLU A 818 42.67 -12.49 -24.07
N PHE A 819 43.40 -13.13 -25.00
CA PHE A 819 42.81 -13.97 -26.04
C PHE A 819 42.65 -15.36 -25.46
N HIS A 820 41.41 -15.86 -25.44
CA HIS A 820 41.12 -17.20 -24.95
C HIS A 820 40.81 -18.13 -26.13
N LEU A 821 41.42 -19.32 -26.13
CA LEU A 821 41.15 -20.36 -27.13
C LEU A 821 39.74 -20.94 -26.90
N PRO A 822 38.93 -21.20 -27.95
CA PRO A 822 37.50 -21.36 -27.77
C PRO A 822 37.10 -22.74 -27.24
N LEU A 823 36.28 -22.75 -26.20
CA LEU A 823 35.17 -23.68 -26.02
C LEU A 823 33.91 -22.94 -26.53
N ASP A 824 33.69 -22.95 -27.85
CA ASP A 824 32.50 -22.44 -28.57
C ASP A 824 32.00 -20.99 -28.34
N THR A 825 32.75 -20.11 -27.65
CA THR A 825 32.33 -18.71 -27.40
C THR A 825 33.05 -17.67 -28.27
N PRO A 826 32.37 -16.62 -28.80
CA PRO A 826 33.00 -15.50 -29.50
C PRO A 826 34.00 -14.70 -28.64
N ASP A 827 35.14 -14.29 -29.20
CA ASP A 827 36.17 -13.46 -28.52
C ASP A 827 35.66 -12.03 -28.31
N GLU A 828 35.05 -11.75 -27.16
CA GLU A 828 34.54 -10.42 -26.78
C GLU A 828 35.62 -9.32 -26.73
N GLY A 829 36.90 -9.70 -26.65
CA GLY A 829 38.05 -8.77 -26.67
C GLY A 829 38.49 -8.35 -28.08
N SER A 830 37.88 -8.90 -29.13
CA SER A 830 38.12 -8.51 -30.52
C SER A 830 37.28 -7.32 -30.93
N VAL A 831 37.82 -6.42 -31.76
CA VAL A 831 36.99 -5.33 -32.32
C VAL A 831 35.95 -5.95 -33.25
N LYS A 832 34.66 -5.65 -33.01
CA LYS A 832 33.56 -6.23 -33.77
C LYS A 832 33.57 -5.73 -35.22
N ASP A 833 33.21 -6.61 -36.15
CA ASP A 833 33.06 -6.24 -37.55
C ASP A 833 31.97 -5.17 -37.73
N GLY A 834 32.12 -4.30 -38.73
CA GLY A 834 31.30 -3.09 -38.91
C GLY A 834 31.77 -1.87 -38.11
N THR A 835 32.66 -2.03 -37.12
CA THR A 835 33.20 -0.90 -36.34
C THR A 835 34.01 0.06 -37.22
N SER A 836 33.80 1.36 -37.08
CA SER A 836 34.54 2.38 -37.84
C SER A 836 36.04 2.40 -37.49
N CYS A 837 36.91 2.27 -38.49
CA CYS A 837 38.37 2.33 -38.35
C CYS A 837 39.01 3.53 -39.04
N GLY A 838 38.19 4.41 -39.63
CA GLY A 838 38.63 5.61 -40.32
C GLY A 838 37.50 6.23 -41.14
N ARG A 839 37.76 7.38 -41.77
CA ARG A 839 36.76 8.03 -42.64
C ARG A 839 36.37 7.08 -43.78
N ASN A 840 35.08 6.75 -43.88
CA ASN A 840 34.54 5.77 -44.83
C ASN A 840 35.26 4.40 -44.82
N LYS A 841 35.73 3.95 -43.66
CA LYS A 841 36.33 2.62 -43.48
C LYS A 841 35.75 1.90 -42.26
N ILE A 842 35.61 0.59 -42.38
CA ILE A 842 35.09 -0.28 -41.33
C ILE A 842 35.99 -1.50 -41.15
N CYS A 843 35.94 -2.08 -39.95
CA CYS A 843 36.60 -3.34 -39.65
C CYS A 843 35.80 -4.50 -40.21
N ILE A 844 36.45 -5.37 -40.98
CA ILE A 844 35.92 -6.66 -41.42
C ILE A 844 37.03 -7.68 -41.27
N ASN A 845 36.76 -8.78 -40.57
CA ASN A 845 37.70 -9.86 -40.30
C ASN A 845 39.08 -9.34 -39.87
N ARG A 846 39.10 -8.47 -38.84
CA ARG A 846 40.30 -7.84 -38.27
C ARG A 846 41.07 -6.90 -39.21
N THR A 847 40.52 -6.52 -40.36
CA THR A 847 41.14 -5.61 -41.34
C THR A 847 40.33 -4.35 -41.58
N CYS A 848 40.99 -3.21 -41.75
CA CYS A 848 40.34 -1.93 -42.00
C CYS A 848 40.13 -1.71 -43.50
N VAL A 849 38.91 -1.96 -43.97
CA VAL A 849 38.54 -1.93 -45.39
C VAL A 849 37.66 -0.72 -45.70
N SER A 850 37.60 -0.31 -46.97
CA SER A 850 36.72 0.80 -47.39
C SER A 850 35.26 0.39 -47.29
N ALA A 851 34.40 1.20 -46.67
CA ALA A 851 32.96 0.93 -46.59
C ALA A 851 32.24 0.93 -47.96
N ALA A 852 32.95 1.24 -49.06
CA ALA A 852 32.39 1.24 -50.41
C ALA A 852 32.00 -0.16 -50.94
N PHE A 853 32.53 -1.25 -50.36
CA PHE A 853 32.15 -2.62 -50.77
C PHE A 853 30.75 -3.04 -50.29
N LEU A 854 30.16 -2.33 -49.31
CA LEU A 854 28.80 -2.57 -48.81
C LEU A 854 27.71 -2.10 -49.79
N ASN A 855 27.97 -2.25 -51.09
CA ASN A 855 27.29 -1.67 -52.24
C ASN A 855 25.75 -1.56 -52.04
N SER A 856 25.26 -0.32 -51.92
CA SER A 856 23.84 -0.03 -51.66
C SER A 856 23.04 -0.09 -52.96
N ASP A 857 22.52 -1.26 -53.31
CA ASP A 857 21.64 -1.42 -54.48
C ASP A 857 20.34 -0.59 -54.35
N CYS A 858 19.93 -0.26 -53.12
CA CYS A 858 18.79 0.60 -52.81
C CYS A 858 19.29 1.95 -52.28
N THR A 859 18.96 3.04 -52.96
CA THR A 859 19.38 4.41 -52.58
C THR A 859 18.22 5.17 -51.94
N GLU A 860 18.47 6.17 -51.06
CA GLU A 860 17.42 7.00 -50.44
C GLU A 860 16.42 7.61 -51.45
N LYS A 861 16.86 7.82 -52.70
CA LYS A 861 16.00 8.29 -53.80
C LYS A 861 14.91 7.29 -54.17
N GLN A 862 15.15 5.99 -54.00
CA GLN A 862 14.20 4.92 -54.31
C GLN A 862 13.02 4.90 -53.34
N CYS A 863 13.24 5.33 -52.10
CA CYS A 863 12.18 5.53 -51.10
C CYS A 863 11.65 6.97 -51.09
N ASN A 864 11.86 7.72 -52.18
CA ASN A 864 11.43 9.12 -52.36
C ASN A 864 11.85 10.08 -51.21
N GLY A 865 12.94 9.77 -50.49
CA GLY A 865 13.38 10.52 -49.30
C GLY A 865 12.38 10.50 -48.13
N LYS A 866 11.48 9.51 -48.09
CA LYS A 866 10.38 9.34 -47.13
C LYS A 866 10.43 7.97 -46.45
N GLY A 867 11.62 7.39 -46.37
CA GLY A 867 11.85 6.06 -45.83
C GLY A 867 13.30 5.62 -46.02
N VAL A 868 13.62 4.45 -45.48
CA VAL A 868 14.96 3.85 -45.51
C VAL A 868 14.90 2.45 -46.12
N CYS A 869 15.95 2.02 -46.80
CA CYS A 869 16.01 0.67 -47.36
C CYS A 869 16.37 -0.34 -46.26
N ASN A 870 15.68 -1.48 -46.26
CA ASN A 870 15.99 -2.61 -45.38
C ASN A 870 17.04 -3.56 -46.02
N ASN A 871 17.51 -4.54 -45.25
CA ASN A 871 18.44 -5.60 -45.67
C ASN A 871 17.93 -6.46 -46.84
N LYS A 872 16.62 -6.49 -47.08
CA LYS A 872 15.97 -7.15 -48.23
C LYS A 872 15.84 -6.24 -49.46
N LYS A 873 16.39 -5.03 -49.41
CA LYS A 873 16.38 -4.02 -50.50
C LYS A 873 15.00 -3.42 -50.81
N ASN A 874 14.05 -3.51 -49.88
CA ASN A 874 12.75 -2.84 -49.97
C ASN A 874 12.72 -1.58 -49.09
N CYS A 875 11.84 -0.64 -49.42
CA CYS A 875 11.66 0.55 -48.60
C CYS A 875 10.85 0.24 -47.35
N HIS A 876 11.34 0.72 -46.22
CA HIS A 876 10.61 0.89 -44.98
C HIS A 876 10.24 2.36 -44.86
N CYS A 877 8.96 2.66 -45.07
CA CYS A 877 8.45 4.02 -45.18
C CYS A 877 8.23 4.65 -43.83
N ASP A 878 8.53 5.95 -43.76
CA ASP A 878 8.21 6.77 -42.59
C ASP A 878 6.70 6.92 -42.45
N PHE A 879 6.26 7.16 -41.21
CA PHE A 879 4.87 7.41 -40.91
C PHE A 879 4.29 8.54 -41.79
N GLY A 880 3.16 8.27 -42.44
CA GLY A 880 2.55 9.15 -43.45
C GLY A 880 2.73 8.67 -44.89
N TRP A 881 3.55 7.64 -45.14
CA TRP A 881 3.81 7.10 -46.48
C TRP A 881 3.62 5.57 -46.52
N ALA A 882 3.13 5.04 -47.64
CA ALA A 882 2.90 3.62 -47.84
C ALA A 882 4.04 2.95 -48.63
N PRO A 883 4.47 1.72 -48.27
CA PRO A 883 5.31 0.90 -49.13
C PRO A 883 4.56 0.54 -50.44
N PRO A 884 5.26 0.20 -51.54
CA PRO A 884 6.67 -0.22 -51.60
C PRO A 884 7.70 0.90 -51.88
N ASP A 885 7.29 2.08 -52.32
CA ASP A 885 8.20 3.17 -52.75
C ASP A 885 8.08 4.46 -51.91
N CYS A 886 7.21 4.48 -50.90
CA CYS A 886 6.94 5.64 -50.04
C CYS A 886 6.43 6.88 -50.80
N LYS A 887 5.73 6.65 -51.92
CA LYS A 887 5.15 7.72 -52.76
C LYS A 887 3.73 8.08 -52.39
N GLN A 888 2.93 7.09 -51.97
CA GLN A 888 1.53 7.28 -51.61
C GLN A 888 1.39 7.53 -50.11
N GLU A 889 0.34 8.24 -49.69
CA GLU A 889 0.06 8.44 -48.26
C GLU A 889 -0.34 7.11 -47.59
N GLY A 890 0.19 6.85 -46.40
CA GLY A 890 -0.01 5.59 -45.69
C GLY A 890 0.48 5.61 -44.25
N PHE A 891 0.47 4.44 -43.61
CA PHE A 891 0.78 4.31 -42.18
C PHE A 891 2.25 3.98 -41.87
N GLY A 892 3.12 3.95 -42.89
CA GLY A 892 4.54 3.61 -42.77
C GLY A 892 4.83 2.13 -43.04
N GLY A 893 5.99 1.66 -42.60
CA GLY A 893 6.38 0.25 -42.62
C GLY A 893 6.91 -0.23 -43.96
N SER A 894 7.16 -1.53 -44.07
CA SER A 894 7.67 -2.18 -45.28
C SER A 894 6.79 -3.34 -45.71
N VAL A 895 6.93 -3.77 -46.96
CA VAL A 895 6.31 -5.02 -47.45
C VAL A 895 6.80 -6.26 -46.69
N ASP A 896 7.99 -6.19 -46.08
CA ASP A 896 8.60 -7.32 -45.37
C ASP A 896 8.29 -7.36 -43.86
N SER A 897 7.89 -6.23 -43.27
CA SER A 897 7.76 -6.07 -41.81
C SER A 897 6.31 -6.10 -41.32
N GLY A 898 5.34 -6.47 -42.17
CA GLY A 898 3.91 -6.42 -41.85
C GLY A 898 3.31 -5.00 -41.83
N PRO A 899 1.97 -4.87 -41.85
CA PRO A 899 1.30 -3.58 -41.95
C PRO A 899 1.30 -2.85 -40.59
N PRO A 900 1.73 -1.57 -40.50
CA PRO A 900 1.66 -0.83 -39.24
C PRO A 900 0.24 -0.37 -38.88
N PRO A 901 -0.02 -0.01 -37.62
CA PRO A 901 -1.35 0.38 -37.14
C PRO A 901 -1.83 1.71 -37.74
N SER A 902 -3.11 1.77 -38.11
CA SER A 902 -3.72 2.97 -38.71
C SER A 902 -3.95 4.07 -37.68
N TYR A 903 -3.33 5.25 -37.84
CA TYR A 903 -3.56 6.43 -36.98
C TYR A 903 -3.80 7.70 -37.82
N TYR A 904 -4.94 8.39 -37.65
CA TYR A 904 -5.40 9.51 -38.50
C TYR A 904 -5.13 10.90 -37.84
N TRP A 905 -4.29 11.75 -38.45
CA TRP A 905 -3.77 12.99 -37.82
C TRP A 905 -4.50 14.30 -38.21
N GLY A 906 -5.18 14.37 -39.36
CA GLY A 906 -5.78 15.63 -39.87
C GLY A 906 -6.95 16.19 -39.04
N THR A 907 -7.80 15.31 -38.51
CA THR A 907 -9.03 15.68 -37.79
C THR A 907 -8.77 16.04 -36.32
N VAL A 908 -7.73 15.44 -35.71
CA VAL A 908 -7.30 15.67 -34.31
C VAL A 908 -6.94 17.13 -34.03
N LYS A 909 -6.37 17.84 -35.01
CA LYS A 909 -5.95 19.25 -34.83
C LYS A 909 -7.13 20.22 -34.73
N ASN A 910 -8.22 19.95 -35.45
CA ASN A 910 -9.44 20.76 -35.39
C ASN A 910 -10.32 20.37 -34.18
N MET A 911 -10.32 19.08 -33.82
CA MET A 911 -11.05 18.57 -32.65
C MET A 911 -10.38 18.93 -31.32
N GLY A 912 -9.04 19.04 -31.28
CA GLY A 912 -8.29 19.55 -30.12
C GLY A 912 -8.61 21.02 -29.80
N LYS A 913 -8.89 21.85 -30.82
CA LYS A 913 -9.37 23.22 -30.61
C LYS A 913 -10.78 23.26 -30.02
N ALA A 914 -11.71 22.44 -30.53
CA ALA A 914 -13.07 22.34 -29.99
C ALA A 914 -13.07 21.80 -28.55
N SER A 915 -12.27 20.76 -28.26
CA SER A 915 -12.08 20.20 -26.92
C SER A 915 -11.42 21.19 -25.97
N GLY A 916 -10.44 21.98 -26.43
CA GLY A 916 -9.83 23.06 -25.63
C GLY A 916 -10.80 24.19 -25.31
N THR A 917 -11.71 24.53 -26.23
CA THR A 917 -12.73 25.56 -26.02
C THR A 917 -13.81 25.08 -25.02
N LEU A 918 -14.23 23.81 -25.13
CA LEU A 918 -15.16 23.18 -24.21
C LEU A 918 -14.55 23.02 -22.80
N PHE A 919 -13.28 22.63 -22.72
CA PHE A 919 -12.50 22.56 -21.48
C PHE A 919 -12.40 23.94 -20.81
N LEU A 920 -12.10 25.00 -21.56
CA LEU A 920 -12.09 26.38 -21.06
C LEU A 920 -13.47 26.82 -20.55
N LEU A 921 -14.56 26.48 -21.27
CA LEU A 921 -15.93 26.79 -20.86
C LEU A 921 -16.31 26.09 -19.54
N PHE A 922 -16.04 24.80 -19.42
CA PHE A 922 -16.32 24.04 -18.18
C PHE A 922 -15.42 24.48 -17.02
N LEU A 923 -14.16 24.84 -17.29
CA LEU A 923 -13.24 25.38 -16.29
C LEU A 923 -13.72 26.75 -15.79
N VAL A 924 -14.17 27.63 -16.68
CA VAL A 924 -14.76 28.93 -16.33
C VAL A 924 -16.06 28.74 -15.55
N LEU A 925 -16.94 27.82 -15.95
CA LEU A 925 -18.17 27.49 -15.22
C LEU A 925 -17.87 26.93 -13.81
N GLY A 926 -16.90 26.03 -13.69
CA GLY A 926 -16.44 25.47 -12.41
C GLY A 926 -15.88 26.56 -11.49
N ILE A 927 -15.09 27.49 -12.03
CA ILE A 927 -14.56 28.65 -11.29
C ILE A 927 -15.68 29.61 -10.89
N LEU A 928 -16.66 29.87 -11.75
CA LEU A 928 -17.81 30.73 -11.45
C LEU A 928 -18.71 30.14 -10.36
N VAL A 929 -18.91 28.82 -10.36
CA VAL A 929 -19.64 28.10 -9.30
C VAL A 929 -18.83 28.12 -8.00
N TYR A 930 -17.53 27.85 -8.04
CA TYR A 930 -16.62 27.91 -6.89
C TYR A 930 -16.56 29.31 -6.26
N LYS A 931 -16.56 30.35 -7.09
CA LYS A 931 -16.56 31.77 -6.68
C LYS A 931 -17.95 32.32 -6.39
N ARG A 932 -19.03 31.55 -6.54
CA ARG A 932 -20.41 32.06 -6.44
C ARG A 932 -20.68 32.79 -5.12
N ALA A 933 -20.17 32.29 -3.99
CA ALA A 933 -20.33 32.93 -2.69
C ALA A 933 -19.58 34.27 -2.60
N GLU A 934 -18.34 34.35 -3.11
CA GLU A 934 -17.55 35.59 -3.14
C GLU A 934 -18.11 36.62 -4.12
N ILE A 935 -18.61 36.17 -5.28
CA ILE A 935 -19.25 37.03 -6.29
C ILE A 935 -20.56 37.60 -5.74
N MET A 936 -21.39 36.77 -5.09
CA MET A 936 -22.62 37.23 -4.45
C MET A 936 -22.34 38.20 -3.29
N ASP A 937 -21.29 37.97 -2.50
CA ASP A 937 -20.85 38.90 -1.46
C ASP A 937 -20.30 40.22 -2.04
N TYR A 938 -19.56 40.14 -3.15
CA TYR A 938 -19.06 41.30 -3.89
C TYR A 938 -20.23 42.13 -4.46
N ILE A 939 -21.20 41.47 -5.08
CA ILE A 939 -22.42 42.09 -5.60
C ILE A 939 -23.23 42.71 -4.47
N ARG A 940 -23.38 42.03 -3.32
CA ARG A 940 -24.09 42.56 -2.15
C ARG A 940 -23.40 43.79 -1.58
N ARG A 941 -22.07 43.77 -1.44
CA ARG A 941 -21.26 44.93 -1.01
C ARG A 941 -21.27 46.06 -2.04
N TRP A 942 -21.34 45.73 -3.33
CA TRP A 942 -21.47 46.71 -4.40
C TRP A 942 -22.87 47.35 -4.41
N GLN A 943 -23.93 46.57 -4.20
CA GLN A 943 -25.29 47.06 -4.03
C GLN A 943 -25.44 47.94 -2.78
N LEU A 944 -24.85 47.55 -1.64
CA LEU A 944 -24.82 48.36 -0.41
C LEU A 944 -24.10 49.69 -0.64
N ARG A 945 -22.91 49.68 -1.27
CA ARG A 945 -22.20 50.92 -1.65
C ARG A 945 -22.99 51.79 -2.62
N ARG A 946 -23.79 51.17 -3.51
CA ARG A 946 -24.66 51.89 -4.45
C ARG A 946 -25.91 52.47 -3.77
N GLN A 947 -26.40 51.84 -2.70
CA GLN A 947 -27.47 52.37 -1.84
C GLN A 947 -26.98 53.50 -0.93
N GLU A 948 -25.77 53.40 -0.36
CA GLU A 948 -25.12 54.52 0.35
C GLU A 948 -24.90 55.71 -0.57
N LYS A 949 -24.37 55.50 -1.79
CA LYS A 949 -24.24 56.59 -2.77
C LYS A 949 -25.57 57.23 -3.17
N ARG A 950 -26.68 56.47 -3.21
CA ARG A 950 -28.03 57.03 -3.45
C ARG A 950 -28.58 57.79 -2.25
N ARG A 951 -28.26 57.38 -1.01
CA ARG A 951 -28.59 58.14 0.21
C ARG A 951 -27.80 59.44 0.29
N GLU A 952 -26.55 59.46 -0.16
CA GLU A 952 -25.71 60.67 -0.22
C GLU A 952 -26.11 61.64 -1.36
N THR A 953 -26.77 61.15 -2.43
CA THR A 953 -27.26 62.00 -3.53
C THR A 953 -28.74 62.41 -3.39
N THR A 954 -29.41 62.05 -2.30
CA THR A 954 -30.77 62.55 -1.99
C THR A 954 -30.67 63.56 -0.84
N PRO A 955 -30.75 64.88 -1.09
CA PRO A 955 -30.58 65.89 -0.04
C PRO A 955 -31.81 65.95 0.87
N SER A 956 -31.63 65.79 2.18
CA SER A 956 -32.56 66.35 3.17
C SER A 956 -32.16 67.79 3.45
N LEU A 957 -32.72 68.73 2.68
CA LEU A 957 -32.76 70.14 3.04
C LEU A 957 -34.06 70.43 3.83
N LYS A 958 -33.95 70.31 5.14
CA LYS A 958 -34.55 71.16 6.20
C LYS A 958 -33.35 71.42 7.10
N GLU A 959 -32.88 72.61 7.45
CA GLU A 959 -33.45 73.95 7.68
C GLU A 959 -32.69 74.97 6.79
N GLU A 960 -33.07 76.22 6.53
CA GLU A 960 -33.56 77.30 7.37
C GLU A 960 -34.32 78.30 6.49
N SER A 961 -35.49 78.74 6.95
CA SER A 961 -36.08 80.02 6.53
C SER A 961 -35.22 81.15 7.11
N LEU A 962 -34.70 82.00 6.22
CA LEU A 962 -34.11 83.28 6.57
C LEU A 962 -35.02 84.04 7.54
N ALA A 963 -34.46 84.36 8.70
CA ALA A 963 -34.85 85.51 9.49
C ALA A 963 -34.28 86.76 8.81
N GLU A 964 -35.17 87.57 8.23
CA GLU A 964 -34.86 88.94 7.84
C GLU A 964 -36.09 89.81 8.13
N GLY A 965 -35.90 90.84 8.96
CA GLY A 965 -36.91 91.82 9.37
C GLY A 965 -37.26 91.70 10.87
N ASP A 966 -37.27 92.76 11.67
CA ASP A 966 -37.06 94.18 11.40
C ASP A 966 -36.85 94.90 12.75
N ARG A 967 -36.43 96.14 12.64
CA ARG A 967 -36.11 97.15 13.65
C ARG A 967 -37.25 97.42 14.66
N SER A 968 -36.85 97.95 15.81
CA SER A 968 -37.69 98.82 16.67
C SER A 968 -37.95 100.18 16.00
N PRO A 969 -38.69 101.13 16.60
CA PRO A 969 -39.86 101.11 17.48
C PRO A 969 -41.09 101.85 16.86
N THR A 970 -42.25 101.90 17.56
CA THR A 970 -43.35 102.92 17.48
C THR A 970 -43.91 103.30 16.09
N ASP A 971 -45.20 103.14 15.75
CA ASP A 971 -46.43 103.66 16.37
C ASP A 971 -47.65 102.79 16.00
#